data_AF-A0A846GAR3-F1
#
_entry.id   AF-A0A846GAR3-F1
#
_cell.length_a   1.000
_cell.length_b   1.000
_cell.length_c   1.000
_cell.angle_alpha   90.00
_cell.angle_beta   90.00
_cell.angle_gamma   90.00
#
_symmetry.space_group_name_H-M   'P 1'
#
loop_
_entity.id
_entity.type
_entity.pdbx_description
1 polymer ?
#
loop_
_entity_poly.entity_id
_entity_poly.type
_entity_poly.pdbx_seq_one_letter_code
_entity_poly.pdbx_strand_id
1 'polypeptide(L)'
;MPEIANIPGIKQLWAKTKGNSEVCVAVLDGLVDLKHPCFAGANLTQLPTLVEGEASPTDQMSVHGTHVASIIFGQPESSVSGIAPHCRGLIVPIFSDSRHRVSQLDLARAIEQAVNAGANIINISGGELTDDGEAEDWLNHAVNLCRDNNVLLIAAVGNDGCECLHIPAALPAVLAVGAMGENGQPLDYSNWGQTYQTQGILALGENILGAQPEGGTIQLSGTSFATPVVSGVAALLMALQLQREKQLDPQKVRTALLETAIPCLSEDTGRCLVGQLNISGAVAHLTGETMSESEQQNSSIEASGCGCGSTPEVSLQASASPENNHEIPSDTGVVAAGTIEASVIASQPLSTTNTSDSQISSMPNNHTNGITASQPPQEMGSIVYVIGTLGYDFGTEARRDSFKQLMPAVTIENTQIPANPYDARQMVDYLAANLSEAKSLTWTLNMELTPIYALEPSGSFARDVYEAFQQLLSGEVEPEDSEEYIERVSIPGRLTGRTVRLFSGQVVPVVEPVSPRGLYGWRINTLVNSALTAVRGEQAEADDDQMRRSLSSFLNRVYYDLRNLGQTSQDRALNFAATNAFQAAITFSQAVYAGMELDSIAVTKSPFCRMDSDCWDVKLKFFDPENNRRAKKVFQFTIDVSDLIPVTMGEVRSWSSPD
;
A
#
# COMPACT_ATOMS: atom_id res chain seq x y z
N MET A 1 -16.94 6.91 33.46
CA MET A 1 -15.59 7.36 33.04
C MET A 1 -14.91 6.12 32.54
N PRO A 2 -14.75 6.00 31.21
CA PRO A 2 -14.44 4.72 30.62
C PRO A 2 -12.97 4.41 30.80
N GLU A 3 -12.64 3.64 31.84
CA GLU A 3 -11.37 2.94 31.90
C GLU A 3 -11.48 1.67 31.04
N ILE A 4 -10.40 1.30 30.34
CA ILE A 4 -10.29 0.01 29.64
C ILE A 4 -10.69 -1.15 30.57
N ALA A 5 -10.42 -1.03 31.87
CA ALA A 5 -10.79 -1.97 32.91
C ALA A 5 -12.31 -2.17 33.11
N ASN A 6 -13.15 -1.33 32.51
CA ASN A 6 -14.62 -1.41 32.56
C ASN A 6 -15.21 -2.18 31.37
N ILE A 7 -14.41 -2.58 30.38
CA ILE A 7 -14.89 -3.41 29.27
C ILE A 7 -15.32 -4.78 29.84
N PRO A 8 -16.57 -5.24 29.59
CA PRO A 8 -17.04 -6.53 30.08
C PRO A 8 -16.11 -7.69 29.67
N GLY A 9 -15.72 -8.51 30.65
CA GLY A 9 -14.84 -9.67 30.44
C GLY A 9 -13.33 -9.39 30.48
N ILE A 10 -12.88 -8.12 30.41
CA ILE A 10 -11.44 -7.80 30.33
C ILE A 10 -10.67 -8.18 31.60
N LYS A 11 -11.26 -7.94 32.79
CA LYS A 11 -10.65 -8.25 34.08
C LYS A 11 -10.47 -9.77 34.24
N GLN A 12 -11.45 -10.54 33.81
CA GLN A 12 -11.40 -12.01 33.80
C GLN A 12 -10.33 -12.52 32.83
N LEU A 13 -10.19 -11.88 31.66
CA LEU A 13 -9.14 -12.22 30.70
C LEU A 13 -7.75 -11.88 31.25
N TRP A 14 -7.56 -10.71 31.86
CA TRP A 14 -6.31 -10.31 32.53
C TRP A 14 -5.91 -11.22 33.69
N ALA A 15 -6.89 -11.81 34.39
CA ALA A 15 -6.61 -12.81 35.43
C ALA A 15 -6.02 -14.11 34.84
N LYS A 16 -6.27 -14.41 33.56
CA LYS A 16 -5.68 -15.55 32.85
C LYS A 16 -4.35 -15.19 32.17
N THR A 17 -4.25 -14.02 31.54
CA THR A 17 -3.03 -13.56 30.87
C THR A 17 -3.00 -12.04 30.67
N LYS A 18 -1.82 -11.44 30.76
CA LYS A 18 -1.56 -10.02 30.40
C LYS A 18 -0.79 -9.88 29.07
N GLY A 19 -0.74 -10.95 28.29
CA GLY A 19 0.04 -11.05 27.05
C GLY A 19 1.19 -12.05 27.16
N ASN A 20 1.78 -12.38 26.02
CA ASN A 20 2.92 -13.28 25.89
C ASN A 20 3.89 -12.68 24.86
N SER A 21 5.20 -12.68 25.16
CA SER A 21 6.24 -12.14 24.29
C SER A 21 6.35 -12.82 22.92
N GLU A 22 5.83 -14.05 22.78
CA GLU A 22 5.75 -14.74 21.49
C GLU A 22 4.62 -14.21 20.58
N VAL A 23 3.64 -13.51 21.14
CA VAL A 23 2.60 -12.82 20.37
C VAL A 23 3.08 -11.41 20.03
N CYS A 24 3.16 -11.12 18.73
CA CYS A 24 3.60 -9.84 18.22
C CYS A 24 2.46 -9.03 17.62
N VAL A 25 2.33 -7.79 18.06
CA VAL A 25 1.37 -6.81 17.54
C VAL A 25 2.15 -5.67 16.87
N ALA A 26 1.94 -5.48 15.57
CA ALA A 26 2.46 -4.31 14.87
C ALA A 26 1.43 -3.18 14.89
N VAL A 27 1.90 -1.96 15.16
CA VAL A 27 1.11 -0.72 15.13
C VAL A 27 1.62 0.10 13.97
N LEU A 28 0.79 0.20 12.93
CA LEU A 28 1.04 0.97 11.72
C LEU A 28 0.33 2.31 11.89
N ASP A 29 1.07 3.32 12.36
CA ASP A 29 0.52 4.61 12.76
C ASP A 29 1.59 5.71 12.62
N GLY A 30 1.45 6.87 13.26
CA GLY A 30 2.50 7.88 13.36
C GLY A 30 3.65 7.44 14.27
N LEU A 31 4.65 8.31 14.43
CA LEU A 31 5.77 8.04 15.33
C LEU A 31 5.27 7.88 16.78
N VAL A 32 5.93 7.00 17.54
CA VAL A 32 5.59 6.75 18.94
C VAL A 32 6.69 7.30 19.84
N ASP A 33 6.32 8.08 20.85
CA ASP A 33 7.24 8.48 21.92
C ASP A 33 7.55 7.28 22.84
N LEU A 34 8.51 6.45 22.43
CA LEU A 34 8.97 5.29 23.20
C LEU A 34 9.61 5.64 24.54
N LYS A 35 9.90 6.93 24.81
CA LYS A 35 10.43 7.39 26.10
C LYS A 35 9.31 7.71 27.10
N HIS A 36 8.06 7.72 26.66
CA HIS A 36 6.94 7.98 27.55
C HIS A 36 6.92 6.95 28.71
N PRO A 37 6.70 7.38 29.98
CA PRO A 37 6.80 6.50 31.15
C PRO A 37 5.88 5.27 31.11
N CYS A 38 4.76 5.32 30.39
CA CYS A 38 3.87 4.15 30.25
C CYS A 38 4.50 2.98 29.49
N PHE A 39 5.54 3.21 28.67
CA PHE A 39 6.24 2.15 27.95
C PHE A 39 7.45 1.62 28.71
N ALA A 40 7.71 2.09 29.94
CA ALA A 40 8.84 1.62 30.74
C ALA A 40 8.69 0.13 31.11
N GLY A 41 9.42 -0.73 30.40
CA GLY A 41 9.34 -2.20 30.53
C GLY A 41 8.58 -2.90 29.40
N ALA A 42 7.96 -2.14 28.49
CA ALA A 42 7.34 -2.70 27.30
C ALA A 42 8.40 -3.19 26.29
N ASN A 43 8.12 -4.32 25.62
CA ASN A 43 9.01 -4.87 24.58
C ASN A 43 8.62 -4.29 23.20
N LEU A 44 9.01 -3.04 22.95
CA LEU A 44 8.70 -2.31 21.72
C LEU A 44 9.94 -2.15 20.85
N THR A 45 9.81 -2.45 19.56
CA THR A 45 10.84 -2.20 18.55
C THR A 45 10.26 -1.32 17.45
N GLN A 46 10.92 -0.21 17.15
CA GLN A 46 10.57 0.62 16.00
C GLN A 46 11.29 0.12 14.74
N LEU A 47 10.53 -0.12 13.67
CA LEU A 47 11.07 -0.44 12.36
C LEU A 47 11.37 0.85 11.56
N PRO A 48 12.28 0.79 10.57
CA PRO A 48 12.51 1.92 9.67
C PRO A 48 11.23 2.33 8.94
N THR A 49 10.91 3.62 8.94
CA THR A 49 9.82 4.15 8.11
C THR A 49 10.15 4.00 6.62
N LEU A 50 9.16 3.63 5.83
CA LEU A 50 9.23 3.56 4.36
C LEU A 50 8.55 4.77 3.70
N VAL A 51 8.00 5.68 4.51
CA VAL A 51 7.33 6.90 4.07
C VAL A 51 8.36 8.02 3.93
N GLU A 52 8.32 8.72 2.80
CA GLU A 52 9.17 9.89 2.56
C GLU A 52 8.68 11.11 3.37
N GLY A 53 9.60 11.80 4.02
CA GLY A 53 9.34 13.00 4.81
C GLY A 53 9.82 12.87 6.26
N GLU A 54 10.06 14.00 6.91
CA GLU A 54 10.32 14.01 8.34
C GLU A 54 9.00 13.90 9.11
N ALA A 55 9.05 13.21 10.25
CA ALA A 55 7.98 13.17 11.21
C ALA A 55 8.49 13.71 12.55
N SER A 56 7.75 14.66 13.12
CA SER A 56 8.06 15.39 14.33
C SER A 56 7.49 14.62 15.52
N PRO A 57 8.25 14.40 16.60
CA PRO A 57 7.80 13.66 17.77
C PRO A 57 6.56 14.25 18.47
N THR A 58 6.23 15.52 18.22
CA THR A 58 5.12 16.24 18.89
C THR A 58 3.95 16.56 17.95
N ASP A 59 4.01 16.14 16.69
CA ASP A 59 2.96 16.42 15.72
C ASP A 59 1.72 15.55 15.92
N GLN A 60 0.60 15.93 15.30
CA GLN A 60 -0.71 15.30 15.53
C GLN A 60 -0.70 13.80 15.29
N MET A 61 -0.01 13.32 14.25
CA MET A 61 0.10 11.88 13.97
C MET A 61 1.00 11.17 14.98
N SER A 62 1.98 11.85 15.56
CA SER A 62 2.81 11.30 16.64
C SER A 62 2.05 11.23 17.97
N VAL A 63 1.20 12.22 18.25
CA VAL A 63 0.22 12.16 19.35
C VAL A 63 -0.72 10.98 19.15
N HIS A 64 -1.25 10.82 17.95
CA HIS A 64 -2.15 9.72 17.58
C HIS A 64 -1.46 8.35 17.76
N GLY A 65 -0.28 8.15 17.17
CA GLY A 65 0.47 6.90 17.28
C GLY A 65 0.86 6.55 18.71
N THR A 66 1.32 7.54 19.49
CA THR A 66 1.65 7.35 20.91
C THR A 66 0.42 6.94 21.72
N HIS A 67 -0.73 7.57 21.47
CA HIS A 67 -1.99 7.22 22.12
C HIS A 67 -2.42 5.79 21.76
N VAL A 68 -2.47 5.45 20.47
CA VAL A 68 -2.84 4.12 19.96
C VAL A 68 -1.94 3.03 20.53
N ALA A 69 -0.61 3.21 20.49
CA ALA A 69 0.33 2.24 21.03
C ALA A 69 0.16 2.05 22.55
N SER A 70 -0.16 3.11 23.30
CA SER A 70 -0.35 3.03 24.75
C SER A 70 -1.58 2.22 25.17
N ILE A 71 -2.66 2.24 24.38
CA ILE A 71 -3.86 1.42 24.62
C ILE A 71 -3.52 -0.07 24.58
N ILE A 72 -2.55 -0.47 23.73
CA ILE A 72 -2.14 -1.87 23.62
C ILE A 72 -1.06 -2.20 24.66
N PHE A 73 0.01 -1.40 24.73
CA PHE A 73 1.26 -1.79 25.41
C PHE A 73 1.56 -1.05 26.73
N GLY A 74 0.72 -0.10 27.13
CA GLY A 74 0.91 0.66 28.36
C GLY A 74 1.08 -0.28 29.56
N GLN A 75 2.19 -0.13 30.28
CA GLN A 75 2.54 -1.07 31.34
C GLN A 75 1.57 -0.94 32.53
N PRO A 76 1.30 -2.04 33.25
CA PRO A 76 0.48 -2.00 34.45
C PRO A 76 1.02 -0.99 35.45
N GLU A 77 0.12 -0.30 36.16
CA GLU A 77 0.47 0.68 37.20
C GLU A 77 1.23 1.93 36.69
N SER A 78 1.36 2.08 35.37
CA SER A 78 1.82 3.33 34.75
C SER A 78 0.65 4.31 34.54
N SER A 79 0.94 5.47 33.94
CA SER A 79 -0.09 6.47 33.63
C SER A 79 -1.17 5.97 32.65
N VAL A 80 -0.89 4.92 31.88
CA VAL A 80 -1.85 4.26 30.99
C VAL A 80 -1.68 2.75 31.10
N SER A 81 -2.73 2.05 31.56
CA SER A 81 -2.75 0.59 31.60
C SER A 81 -3.32 0.04 30.31
N GLY A 82 -2.42 -0.45 29.44
CA GLY A 82 -2.77 -1.06 28.16
C GLY A 82 -3.36 -2.47 28.31
N ILE A 83 -3.93 -2.98 27.23
CA ILE A 83 -4.64 -4.26 27.20
C ILE A 83 -3.68 -5.45 27.19
N ALA A 84 -2.63 -5.40 26.39
CA ALA A 84 -1.68 -6.50 26.18
C ALA A 84 -0.23 -6.07 26.48
N PRO A 85 0.07 -5.61 27.72
CA PRO A 85 1.35 -5.00 28.05
C PRO A 85 2.56 -5.95 27.93
N HIS A 86 2.35 -7.26 27.99
CA HIS A 86 3.45 -8.24 27.92
C HIS A 86 3.65 -8.86 26.52
N CYS A 87 2.91 -8.40 25.51
CA CYS A 87 3.14 -8.81 24.12
C CYS A 87 4.33 -8.06 23.50
N ARG A 88 4.91 -8.62 22.45
CA ARG A 88 5.95 -7.93 21.65
C ARG A 88 5.27 -6.89 20.74
N GLY A 89 5.77 -5.66 20.74
CA GLY A 89 5.26 -4.59 19.88
C GLY A 89 6.23 -4.21 18.77
N LEU A 90 5.70 -4.04 17.56
CA LEU A 90 6.41 -3.42 16.45
C LEU A 90 5.77 -2.07 16.13
N ILE A 91 6.56 -1.00 16.14
CA ILE A 91 6.08 0.32 15.72
C ILE A 91 6.55 0.55 14.29
N VAL A 92 5.60 0.73 13.37
CA VAL A 92 5.88 0.97 11.95
C VAL A 92 5.27 2.31 11.55
N PRO A 93 6.08 3.38 11.49
CA PRO A 93 5.56 4.69 11.15
C PRO A 93 5.10 4.75 9.68
N ILE A 94 3.86 5.16 9.44
CA ILE A 94 3.22 5.28 8.10
C ILE A 94 2.73 6.69 7.77
N PHE A 95 2.97 7.67 8.65
CA PHE A 95 2.62 9.07 8.44
C PHE A 95 3.87 9.96 8.46
N SER A 96 3.84 11.05 7.69
CA SER A 96 4.81 12.16 7.74
C SER A 96 4.10 13.45 8.14
N ASP A 97 4.83 14.45 8.64
CA ASP A 97 4.25 15.71 9.15
C ASP A 97 3.44 16.47 8.09
N SER A 98 3.81 16.30 6.81
CA SER A 98 3.15 16.96 5.69
C SER A 98 1.85 16.28 5.24
N ARG A 99 1.54 15.06 5.70
CA ARG A 99 0.44 14.24 5.19
C ARG A 99 -0.40 13.65 6.32
N HIS A 100 -1.68 14.03 6.33
CA HIS A 100 -2.70 13.46 7.22
C HIS A 100 -3.39 12.24 6.60
N ARG A 101 -2.92 11.79 5.42
CA ARG A 101 -3.43 10.64 4.66
C ARG A 101 -2.26 9.72 4.31
N VAL A 102 -2.49 8.42 4.41
CA VAL A 102 -1.51 7.38 4.06
C VAL A 102 -1.76 6.96 2.62
N SER A 103 -0.71 6.89 1.80
CA SER A 103 -0.82 6.28 0.47
C SER A 103 -1.04 4.77 0.63
N GLN A 104 -1.92 4.18 -0.19
CA GLN A 104 -2.13 2.73 -0.18
C GLN A 104 -0.82 1.95 -0.43
N LEU A 105 0.13 2.51 -1.20
CA LEU A 105 1.43 1.89 -1.48
C LEU A 105 2.31 1.84 -0.23
N ASP A 106 2.37 2.95 0.50
CA ASP A 106 3.12 3.03 1.75
C ASP A 106 2.52 2.11 2.81
N LEU A 107 1.19 2.04 2.87
CA LEU A 107 0.49 1.12 3.75
C LEU A 107 0.79 -0.34 3.39
N ALA A 108 0.75 -0.71 2.11
CA ALA A 108 1.08 -2.06 1.66
C ALA A 108 2.52 -2.45 2.03
N ARG A 109 3.49 -1.56 1.78
CA ARG A 109 4.89 -1.77 2.16
C ARG A 109 5.07 -1.93 3.67
N ALA A 110 4.37 -1.14 4.47
CA ALA A 110 4.40 -1.23 5.93
C ALA A 110 3.79 -2.54 6.45
N ILE A 111 2.70 -3.02 5.82
CA ILE A 111 2.10 -4.32 6.10
C ILE A 111 3.11 -5.43 5.82
N GLU A 112 3.72 -5.45 4.64
CA GLU A 112 4.74 -6.45 4.28
C GLU A 112 5.92 -6.43 5.25
N GLN A 113 6.40 -5.24 5.64
CA GLN A 113 7.49 -5.08 6.60
C GLN A 113 7.10 -5.65 7.99
N ALA A 114 5.87 -5.42 8.45
CA ALA A 114 5.37 -5.96 9.71
C ALA A 114 5.25 -7.49 9.67
N VAL A 115 4.74 -8.06 8.57
CA VAL A 115 4.68 -9.52 8.36
C VAL A 115 6.08 -10.12 8.40
N ASN A 116 7.03 -9.54 7.67
CA ASN A 116 8.43 -10.00 7.62
C ASN A 116 9.14 -9.89 8.99
N ALA A 117 8.76 -8.93 9.82
CA ALA A 117 9.23 -8.79 11.20
C ALA A 117 8.53 -9.71 12.21
N GLY A 118 7.62 -10.58 11.73
CA GLY A 118 6.95 -11.62 12.50
C GLY A 118 5.76 -11.12 13.31
N ALA A 119 5.00 -10.13 12.80
CA ALA A 119 3.74 -9.71 13.40
C ALA A 119 2.68 -10.83 13.30
N ASN A 120 1.92 -11.04 14.38
CA ASN A 120 0.73 -11.91 14.38
C ASN A 120 -0.56 -11.10 14.21
N ILE A 121 -0.54 -9.85 14.69
CA ILE A 121 -1.62 -8.87 14.55
C ILE A 121 -1.01 -7.60 13.97
N ILE A 122 -1.71 -6.97 13.04
CA ILE A 122 -1.37 -5.67 12.48
C ILE A 122 -2.55 -4.72 12.75
N ASN A 123 -2.31 -3.73 13.60
CA ASN A 123 -3.26 -2.66 13.95
C ASN A 123 -3.07 -1.46 13.03
N ILE A 124 -4.11 -1.10 12.29
CA ILE A 124 -4.14 0.06 11.39
C ILE A 124 -5.25 1.00 11.87
N SER A 125 -4.89 1.96 12.72
CA SER A 125 -5.83 2.94 13.30
C SER A 125 -6.11 4.12 12.36
N GLY A 126 -6.24 3.83 11.08
CA GLY A 126 -6.50 4.80 10.02
C GLY A 126 -7.00 4.12 8.76
N GLY A 127 -7.32 4.92 7.75
CA GLY A 127 -7.76 4.41 6.46
C GLY A 127 -8.05 5.54 5.49
N GLU A 128 -8.29 5.18 4.25
CA GLU A 128 -8.68 6.09 3.17
C GLU A 128 -10.13 5.83 2.77
N LEU A 129 -10.94 6.90 2.71
CA LEU A 129 -12.31 6.85 2.21
C LEU A 129 -12.32 6.50 0.72
N THR A 130 -13.16 5.54 0.35
CA THR A 130 -13.34 5.05 -1.02
C THR A 130 -14.82 4.98 -1.36
N ASP A 131 -15.15 5.10 -2.65
CA ASP A 131 -16.54 5.06 -3.10
C ASP A 131 -17.14 3.64 -2.98
N ASP A 132 -16.40 2.62 -3.43
CA ASP A 132 -16.90 1.23 -3.53
C ASP A 132 -16.17 0.22 -2.61
N GLY A 133 -15.25 0.68 -1.75
CA GLY A 133 -14.46 -0.22 -0.89
C GLY A 133 -13.33 -0.96 -1.62
N GLU A 134 -13.03 -0.59 -2.87
CA GLU A 134 -11.95 -1.14 -3.66
C GLU A 134 -10.60 -0.53 -3.26
N ALA A 135 -9.58 -1.37 -3.15
CA ALA A 135 -8.20 -0.95 -2.99
C ALA A 135 -7.38 -1.21 -4.25
N GLU A 136 -6.29 -0.46 -4.37
CA GLU A 136 -5.24 -0.69 -5.35
C GLU A 136 -4.58 -2.06 -5.13
N ASP A 137 -4.09 -2.69 -6.21
CA ASP A 137 -3.69 -4.10 -6.22
C ASP A 137 -2.59 -4.44 -5.20
N TRP A 138 -1.67 -3.51 -4.93
CA TRP A 138 -0.63 -3.74 -3.92
C TRP A 138 -1.18 -3.83 -2.50
N LEU A 139 -2.21 -3.05 -2.16
CA LEU A 139 -2.83 -3.13 -0.84
C LEU A 139 -3.66 -4.41 -0.73
N ASN A 140 -4.36 -4.79 -1.80
CA ASN A 140 -5.01 -6.11 -1.88
C ASN A 140 -3.99 -7.24 -1.73
N HIS A 141 -2.83 -7.16 -2.38
CA HIS A 141 -1.76 -8.16 -2.26
C HIS A 141 -1.22 -8.23 -0.83
N ALA A 142 -0.94 -7.10 -0.18
CA ALA A 142 -0.46 -7.05 1.19
C ALA A 142 -1.48 -7.63 2.19
N VAL A 143 -2.79 -7.37 1.99
CA VAL A 143 -3.86 -7.99 2.80
C VAL A 143 -3.93 -9.50 2.57
N ASN A 144 -3.81 -9.96 1.32
CA ASN A 144 -3.75 -11.39 1.00
C ASN A 144 -2.50 -12.06 1.59
N LEU A 145 -1.34 -11.38 1.58
CA LEU A 145 -0.12 -11.85 2.22
C LEU A 145 -0.34 -12.11 3.72
N CYS A 146 -1.05 -11.22 4.41
CA CYS A 146 -1.42 -11.43 5.81
C CYS A 146 -2.29 -12.67 5.99
N ARG A 147 -3.33 -12.83 5.17
CA ARG A 147 -4.18 -14.03 5.20
C ARG A 147 -3.35 -15.30 5.00
N ASP A 148 -2.48 -15.31 4.00
CA ASP A 148 -1.70 -16.49 3.62
C ASP A 148 -0.59 -16.83 4.64
N ASN A 149 -0.11 -15.84 5.40
CA ASN A 149 0.84 -16.01 6.50
C ASN A 149 0.16 -16.12 7.88
N ASN A 150 -1.16 -16.26 7.93
CA ASN A 150 -1.94 -16.35 9.16
C ASN A 150 -1.72 -15.16 10.12
N VAL A 151 -1.70 -13.94 9.57
CA VAL A 151 -1.59 -12.67 10.29
C VAL A 151 -2.96 -11.98 10.28
N LEU A 152 -3.39 -11.50 11.44
CA LEU A 152 -4.68 -10.82 11.59
C LEU A 152 -4.53 -9.30 11.40
N LEU A 153 -5.15 -8.77 10.36
CA LEU A 153 -5.30 -7.33 10.14
C LEU A 153 -6.53 -6.80 10.86
N ILE A 154 -6.38 -5.71 11.60
CA ILE A 154 -7.45 -5.04 12.33
C ILE A 154 -7.39 -3.55 11.99
N ALA A 155 -8.47 -3.00 11.44
CA ALA A 155 -8.49 -1.64 10.91
C ALA A 155 -9.76 -0.85 11.27
N ALA A 156 -9.60 0.46 11.42
CA ALA A 156 -10.68 1.39 11.74
C ALA A 156 -11.62 1.62 10.54
N VAL A 157 -12.93 1.66 10.77
CA VAL A 157 -13.93 1.90 9.70
C VAL A 157 -14.03 3.36 9.22
N GLY A 158 -13.42 4.30 9.93
CA GLY A 158 -13.48 5.75 9.65
C GLY A 158 -14.44 6.52 10.57
N ASN A 159 -14.45 7.86 10.48
CA ASN A 159 -15.13 8.77 11.42
C ASN A 159 -15.97 9.84 10.69
N ASP A 160 -16.54 9.49 9.54
CA ASP A 160 -17.24 10.40 8.63
C ASP A 160 -18.74 10.46 8.91
N GLY A 161 -19.28 9.52 9.69
CA GLY A 161 -20.69 9.45 10.08
C GLY A 161 -21.62 9.06 8.95
N CYS A 162 -21.14 8.26 8.00
CA CYS A 162 -21.90 7.80 6.84
C CYS A 162 -21.90 6.28 6.65
N GLU A 163 -22.80 5.83 5.78
CA GLU A 163 -22.71 4.51 5.15
C GLU A 163 -21.62 4.56 4.07
N CYS A 164 -20.37 4.40 4.47
CA CYS A 164 -19.21 4.65 3.62
C CYS A 164 -18.02 3.75 4.02
N LEU A 165 -17.15 3.46 3.05
CA LEU A 165 -16.13 2.43 3.17
C LEU A 165 -14.72 3.03 3.19
N HIS A 166 -13.92 2.57 4.13
CA HIS A 166 -12.52 2.90 4.27
C HIS A 166 -11.68 1.68 4.01
N ILE A 167 -10.62 1.84 3.24
CA ILE A 167 -9.58 0.82 3.08
C ILE A 167 -8.46 1.08 4.10
N PRO A 168 -7.88 0.03 4.71
CA PRO A 168 -8.07 -1.39 4.38
C PRO A 168 -9.25 -2.06 5.11
N ALA A 169 -10.01 -1.37 5.98
CA ALA A 169 -11.07 -1.98 6.78
C ALA A 169 -12.17 -2.67 5.94
N ALA A 170 -12.46 -2.15 4.75
CA ALA A 170 -13.43 -2.73 3.82
C ALA A 170 -12.89 -3.96 3.07
N LEU A 171 -11.59 -4.22 3.10
CA LEU A 171 -10.99 -5.31 2.33
C LEU A 171 -11.30 -6.69 2.93
N PRO A 172 -11.47 -7.72 2.08
CA PRO A 172 -11.66 -9.08 2.55
C PRO A 172 -10.53 -9.54 3.49
N ALA A 173 -10.88 -10.34 4.51
CA ALA A 173 -9.98 -10.87 5.55
C ALA A 173 -9.50 -9.86 6.61
N VAL A 174 -9.82 -8.57 6.49
CA VAL A 174 -9.61 -7.59 7.56
C VAL A 174 -10.72 -7.71 8.61
N LEU A 175 -10.37 -7.50 9.88
CA LEU A 175 -11.34 -7.30 10.96
C LEU A 175 -11.58 -5.80 11.12
N ALA A 176 -12.76 -5.35 10.68
CA ALA A 176 -13.14 -3.95 10.75
C ALA A 176 -13.60 -3.57 12.17
N VAL A 177 -13.23 -2.38 12.63
CA VAL A 177 -13.58 -1.92 13.99
C VAL A 177 -14.27 -0.56 13.96
N GLY A 178 -15.52 -0.54 14.40
CA GLY A 178 -16.29 0.66 14.68
C GLY A 178 -16.22 1.06 16.16
N ALA A 179 -16.68 2.28 16.46
CA ALA A 179 -16.61 2.87 17.79
C ALA A 179 -18.00 2.95 18.44
N MET A 180 -18.06 2.60 19.72
CA MET A 180 -19.24 2.78 20.59
C MET A 180 -18.88 3.53 21.87
N GLY A 181 -19.90 4.14 22.49
CA GLY A 181 -19.81 4.76 23.81
C GLY A 181 -19.98 3.75 24.95
N GLU A 182 -19.89 4.22 26.20
CA GLU A 182 -20.10 3.39 27.41
C GLU A 182 -21.49 2.74 27.48
N ASN A 183 -22.48 3.35 26.82
CA ASN A 183 -23.86 2.86 26.77
C ASN A 183 -24.06 1.71 25.75
N GLY A 184 -22.99 1.25 25.09
CA GLY A 184 -23.05 0.23 24.04
C GLY A 184 -23.70 0.70 22.74
N GLN A 185 -23.93 2.01 22.56
CA GLN A 185 -24.46 2.55 21.32
C GLN A 185 -23.32 2.98 20.38
N PRO A 186 -23.44 2.73 19.06
CA PRO A 186 -22.49 3.25 18.08
C PRO A 186 -22.36 4.77 18.18
N LEU A 187 -21.14 5.30 18.02
CA LEU A 187 -20.93 6.75 17.97
C LEU A 187 -21.44 7.33 16.65
N ASP A 188 -21.98 8.55 16.70
CA ASP A 188 -22.65 9.16 15.55
C ASP A 188 -21.77 9.30 14.31
N TYR A 189 -20.47 9.49 14.50
CA TYR A 189 -19.49 9.60 13.42
C TYR A 189 -18.85 8.26 13.02
N SER A 190 -19.11 7.15 13.72
CA SER A 190 -18.55 5.84 13.33
C SER A 190 -19.19 5.37 12.02
N ASN A 191 -18.38 5.16 10.97
CA ASN A 191 -18.88 4.70 9.67
C ASN A 191 -19.48 3.30 9.76
N TRP A 192 -20.42 3.00 8.85
CA TRP A 192 -21.05 1.69 8.69
C TRP A 192 -21.21 1.34 7.20
N GLY A 193 -21.69 0.14 6.90
CA GLY A 193 -21.92 -0.29 5.52
C GLY A 193 -22.11 -1.80 5.40
N GLN A 194 -22.69 -2.23 4.26
CA GLN A 194 -22.98 -3.64 3.99
C GLN A 194 -21.75 -4.54 4.16
N THR A 195 -20.58 -4.08 3.70
CA THR A 195 -19.30 -4.80 3.86
C THR A 195 -18.98 -5.05 5.34
N TYR A 196 -19.07 -4.02 6.17
CA TYR A 196 -18.75 -4.10 7.60
C TYR A 196 -19.76 -4.94 8.40
N GLN A 197 -20.99 -5.14 7.92
CA GLN A 197 -21.96 -6.03 8.57
C GLN A 197 -21.54 -7.51 8.57
N THR A 198 -20.53 -7.89 7.78
CA THR A 198 -20.04 -9.27 7.71
C THR A 198 -18.67 -9.47 8.35
N GLN A 199 -17.91 -8.40 8.55
CA GLN A 199 -16.51 -8.47 8.99
C GLN A 199 -16.12 -7.41 10.02
N GLY A 200 -17.09 -6.68 10.58
CA GLY A 200 -16.86 -5.59 11.52
C GLY A 200 -17.49 -5.81 12.89
N ILE A 201 -16.82 -5.33 13.93
CA ILE A 201 -17.35 -5.30 15.30
C ILE A 201 -17.25 -3.90 15.90
N LEU A 202 -18.06 -3.60 16.90
CA LEU A 202 -17.97 -2.39 17.70
C LEU A 202 -17.14 -2.61 18.95
N ALA A 203 -16.24 -1.66 19.24
CA ALA A 203 -15.50 -1.61 20.49
C ALA A 203 -15.56 -0.21 21.11
N LEU A 204 -15.25 -0.11 22.40
CA LEU A 204 -15.26 1.15 23.12
C LEU A 204 -14.28 2.12 22.44
N GLY A 205 -14.80 3.27 22.00
CA GLY A 205 -14.02 4.27 21.27
C GLY A 205 -14.29 5.70 21.71
N GLU A 206 -15.04 5.90 22.79
CA GLU A 206 -15.35 7.22 23.36
C GLU A 206 -14.53 7.48 24.62
N ASN A 207 -13.87 8.64 24.69
CA ASN A 207 -13.09 9.12 25.83
C ASN A 207 -12.05 8.11 26.32
N ILE A 208 -11.36 7.44 25.39
CA ILE A 208 -10.32 6.46 25.69
C ILE A 208 -9.08 7.18 26.20
N LEU A 209 -8.60 6.79 27.38
CA LEU A 209 -7.36 7.31 27.96
C LEU A 209 -6.15 6.70 27.25
N GLY A 210 -5.23 7.56 26.81
CA GLY A 210 -3.96 7.14 26.22
C GLY A 210 -2.84 8.15 26.50
N ALA A 211 -1.62 7.76 26.17
CA ALA A 211 -0.43 8.57 26.34
C ALA A 211 -0.38 9.66 25.26
N GLN A 212 0.13 10.83 25.62
CA GLN A 212 0.60 11.83 24.65
C GLN A 212 2.12 11.97 24.78
N PRO A 213 2.83 12.37 23.72
CA PRO A 213 4.26 12.65 23.76
C PRO A 213 4.64 13.54 24.95
N GLU A 214 5.88 13.41 25.41
CA GLU A 214 6.46 14.22 26.50
C GLU A 214 5.89 13.92 27.90
N GLY A 215 5.22 12.78 28.09
CA GLY A 215 4.89 12.21 29.40
C GLY A 215 3.47 12.46 29.91
N GLY A 216 2.63 13.13 29.13
CA GLY A 216 1.25 13.40 29.51
C GLY A 216 0.28 12.26 29.16
N THR A 217 -0.98 12.43 29.54
CA THR A 217 -2.08 11.58 29.06
C THR A 217 -3.22 12.45 28.54
N ILE A 218 -3.99 11.92 27.60
CA ILE A 218 -5.12 12.60 26.98
C ILE A 218 -6.24 11.59 26.74
N GLN A 219 -7.49 12.06 26.72
CA GLN A 219 -8.64 11.27 26.31
C GLN A 219 -9.03 11.66 24.89
N LEU A 220 -9.17 10.66 24.02
CA LEU A 220 -9.58 10.87 22.64
C LEU A 220 -10.72 9.91 22.27
N SER A 221 -11.50 10.30 21.26
CA SER A 221 -12.65 9.53 20.78
C SER A 221 -12.56 9.32 19.26
N GLY A 222 -12.94 8.13 18.79
CA GLY A 222 -12.75 7.73 17.40
C GLY A 222 -12.63 6.22 17.20
N THR A 223 -12.92 5.76 15.98
CA THR A 223 -12.67 4.37 15.54
C THR A 223 -11.18 4.01 15.61
N SER A 224 -10.30 5.00 15.48
CA SER A 224 -8.86 4.87 15.68
C SER A 224 -8.47 4.39 17.09
N PHE A 225 -9.26 4.69 18.12
CA PHE A 225 -9.01 4.29 19.51
C PHE A 225 -9.79 3.03 19.92
N ALA A 226 -10.87 2.71 19.21
CA ALA A 226 -11.55 1.41 19.32
C ALA A 226 -10.72 0.26 18.70
N THR A 227 -10.04 0.53 17.59
CA THR A 227 -9.18 -0.44 16.88
C THR A 227 -8.10 -1.08 17.78
N PRO A 228 -7.27 -0.32 18.52
CA PRO A 228 -6.27 -0.89 19.43
C PRO A 228 -6.89 -1.62 20.62
N VAL A 229 -8.15 -1.32 20.99
CA VAL A 229 -8.87 -2.12 22.00
C VAL A 229 -9.07 -3.55 21.50
N VAL A 230 -9.58 -3.70 20.27
CA VAL A 230 -9.76 -5.01 19.65
C VAL A 230 -8.42 -5.71 19.41
N SER A 231 -7.40 -4.98 18.94
CA SER A 231 -6.05 -5.52 18.73
C SER A 231 -5.43 -6.07 20.02
N GLY A 232 -5.57 -5.34 21.13
CA GLY A 232 -5.12 -5.81 22.44
C GLY A 232 -5.87 -7.07 22.90
N VAL A 233 -7.19 -7.10 22.76
CA VAL A 233 -8.00 -8.28 23.13
C VAL A 233 -7.63 -9.49 22.28
N ALA A 234 -7.49 -9.31 20.96
CA ALA A 234 -7.05 -10.37 20.05
C ALA A 234 -5.67 -10.92 20.48
N ALA A 235 -4.74 -10.05 20.89
CA ALA A 235 -3.42 -10.47 21.38
C ALA A 235 -3.49 -11.29 22.68
N LEU A 236 -4.38 -10.92 23.61
CA LEU A 236 -4.61 -11.69 24.82
C LEU A 236 -5.26 -13.06 24.53
N LEU A 237 -6.20 -13.12 23.59
CA LEU A 237 -6.81 -14.38 23.14
C LEU A 237 -5.77 -15.30 22.49
N MET A 238 -4.88 -14.76 21.66
CA MET A 238 -3.75 -15.49 21.09
C MET A 238 -2.78 -15.99 22.17
N ALA A 239 -2.47 -15.15 23.17
CA ALA A 239 -1.62 -15.56 24.30
C ALA A 239 -2.26 -16.71 25.11
N LEU A 240 -3.59 -16.69 25.27
CA LEU A 240 -4.34 -17.76 25.92
C LEU A 240 -4.34 -19.05 25.07
N GLN A 241 -4.48 -18.92 23.75
CA GLN A 241 -4.40 -20.05 22.82
C GLN A 241 -3.02 -20.72 22.91
N LEU A 242 -1.95 -19.94 22.90
CA LEU A 242 -0.58 -20.43 22.99
C LEU A 242 -0.31 -21.22 24.28
N GLN A 243 -0.89 -20.79 25.41
CA GLN A 243 -0.81 -21.52 26.69
C GLN A 243 -1.47 -22.91 26.63
N ARG A 244 -2.48 -23.10 25.75
CA ARG A 244 -3.26 -24.35 25.64
C ARG A 244 -2.82 -25.24 24.48
N GLU A 245 -2.81 -24.70 23.27
CA GLU A 245 -2.68 -25.43 22.01
C GLU A 245 -1.25 -25.44 21.46
N LYS A 246 -0.35 -24.62 22.02
CA LYS A 246 1.06 -24.45 21.57
C LYS A 246 1.25 -23.96 20.12
N GLN A 247 0.18 -23.55 19.45
CA GLN A 247 0.24 -22.93 18.13
C GLN A 247 -0.70 -21.72 18.09
N LEU A 248 -0.26 -20.65 17.44
CA LEU A 248 -1.06 -19.44 17.24
C LEU A 248 -1.95 -19.61 16.00
N ASP A 249 -3.23 -19.26 16.13
CA ASP A 249 -4.17 -19.22 15.01
C ASP A 249 -4.96 -17.90 15.00
N PRO A 250 -4.38 -16.84 14.43
CA PRO A 250 -5.04 -15.53 14.36
C PRO A 250 -6.39 -15.53 13.65
N GLN A 251 -6.61 -16.40 12.68
CA GLN A 251 -7.89 -16.48 11.96
C GLN A 251 -9.00 -17.13 12.80
N LYS A 252 -8.68 -18.10 13.68
CA LYS A 252 -9.64 -18.58 14.69
C LYS A 252 -10.03 -17.49 15.67
N VAL A 253 -9.07 -16.65 16.11
CA VAL A 253 -9.36 -15.51 16.99
C VAL A 253 -10.28 -14.51 16.29
N ARG A 254 -10.00 -14.17 15.02
CA ARG A 254 -10.90 -13.33 14.19
C ARG A 254 -12.31 -13.89 14.14
N THR A 255 -12.45 -15.18 13.86
CA THR A 255 -13.74 -15.86 13.75
C THR A 255 -14.48 -15.82 15.08
N ALA A 256 -13.81 -16.14 16.20
CA ALA A 256 -14.41 -16.09 17.53
C ALA A 256 -14.89 -14.67 17.90
N LEU A 257 -14.14 -13.63 17.54
CA LEU A 257 -14.53 -12.24 17.79
C LEU A 257 -15.79 -11.85 17.00
N LEU A 258 -15.91 -12.29 15.75
CA LEU A 258 -17.07 -12.01 14.89
C LEU A 258 -18.30 -12.82 15.31
N GLU A 259 -18.18 -14.12 15.48
CA GLU A 259 -19.32 -15.02 15.76
C GLU A 259 -19.91 -14.84 17.16
N THR A 260 -19.14 -14.31 18.10
CA THR A 260 -19.61 -14.10 19.49
C THR A 260 -20.05 -12.67 19.76
N ALA A 261 -19.89 -11.77 18.79
CA ALA A 261 -20.26 -10.36 18.92
C ALA A 261 -21.74 -10.23 19.31
N ILE A 262 -22.05 -9.34 20.26
CA ILE A 262 -23.40 -9.17 20.80
C ILE A 262 -24.16 -8.21 19.87
N PRO A 263 -25.25 -8.62 19.22
CA PRO A 263 -26.05 -7.73 18.39
C PRO A 263 -26.61 -6.57 19.22
N CYS A 264 -26.70 -5.39 18.62
CA CYS A 264 -27.36 -4.26 19.28
C CYS A 264 -28.88 -4.47 19.40
N LEU A 265 -29.45 -3.88 20.44
CA LEU A 265 -30.89 -3.89 20.71
C LEU A 265 -31.66 -2.74 20.03
N SER A 266 -30.98 -1.84 19.30
CA SER A 266 -31.58 -0.65 18.69
C SER A 266 -32.22 -0.93 17.33
N GLU A 267 -33.15 -0.06 16.91
CA GLU A 267 -33.86 -0.17 15.61
C GLU A 267 -32.94 0.08 14.40
N ASP A 268 -31.75 0.65 14.60
CA ASP A 268 -30.79 0.95 13.54
C ASP A 268 -29.68 -0.12 13.49
N THR A 269 -30.07 -1.33 13.07
CA THR A 269 -29.20 -2.52 13.07
C THR A 269 -27.98 -2.37 12.16
N GLY A 270 -28.04 -1.50 11.14
CA GLY A 270 -26.98 -1.33 10.16
C GLY A 270 -25.70 -0.70 10.74
N ARG A 271 -25.84 0.15 11.77
CA ARG A 271 -24.72 0.85 12.43
C ARG A 271 -23.94 -0.01 13.40
N CYS A 272 -24.47 -1.19 13.74
CA CYS A 272 -23.85 -2.08 14.71
C CYS A 272 -22.89 -3.12 14.12
N LEU A 273 -22.66 -3.06 12.80
CA LEU A 273 -21.82 -4.01 12.09
C LEU A 273 -22.32 -5.44 12.39
N VAL A 274 -21.44 -6.38 12.75
CA VAL A 274 -21.86 -7.71 13.25
C VAL A 274 -22.39 -7.62 14.68
N GLY A 275 -21.82 -6.75 15.51
CA GLY A 275 -22.21 -6.54 16.91
C GLY A 275 -21.09 -5.97 17.77
N GLN A 276 -21.34 -5.89 19.07
CA GLN A 276 -20.41 -5.39 20.09
C GLN A 276 -19.40 -6.46 20.52
N LEU A 277 -18.17 -6.04 20.80
CA LEU A 277 -17.09 -6.90 21.30
C LEU A 277 -17.53 -7.68 22.54
N ASN A 278 -17.48 -9.01 22.45
CA ASN A 278 -17.84 -9.93 23.53
C ASN A 278 -16.64 -10.77 23.97
N ILE A 279 -15.89 -10.29 24.95
CA ILE A 279 -14.67 -10.96 25.43
C ILE A 279 -15.01 -12.33 26.02
N SER A 280 -16.04 -12.42 26.87
CA SER A 280 -16.45 -13.67 27.52
C SER A 280 -16.89 -14.72 26.51
N GLY A 281 -17.66 -14.32 25.50
CA GLY A 281 -18.08 -15.18 24.39
C GLY A 281 -16.90 -15.67 23.57
N ALA A 282 -15.99 -14.78 23.19
CA ALA A 282 -14.80 -15.14 22.41
C ALA A 282 -13.88 -16.12 23.18
N VAL A 283 -13.68 -15.91 24.50
CA VAL A 283 -12.95 -16.85 25.35
C VAL A 283 -13.66 -18.20 25.37
N ALA A 284 -14.97 -18.24 25.58
CA ALA A 284 -15.73 -19.49 25.61
C ALA A 284 -15.69 -20.24 24.27
N HIS A 285 -15.75 -19.51 23.16
CA HIS A 285 -15.65 -20.06 21.81
C HIS A 285 -14.29 -20.69 21.55
N LEU A 286 -13.21 -20.03 21.97
CA LEU A 286 -11.84 -20.53 21.75
C LEU A 286 -11.44 -21.64 22.74
N THR A 287 -12.01 -21.66 23.94
CA THR A 287 -11.56 -22.55 25.02
C THR A 287 -12.53 -23.67 25.37
N GLY A 288 -13.80 -23.57 24.96
CA GLY A 288 -14.89 -24.44 25.40
C GLY A 288 -15.34 -24.20 26.86
N GLU A 289 -14.75 -23.23 27.57
CA GLU A 289 -15.09 -22.90 28.95
C GLU A 289 -15.99 -21.66 29.01
N THR A 290 -17.19 -21.79 29.58
CA THR A 290 -18.00 -20.62 29.95
C THR A 290 -17.33 -19.85 31.09
N MET A 291 -16.96 -18.60 30.85
CA MET A 291 -16.54 -17.68 31.91
C MET A 291 -17.75 -17.39 32.81
N SER A 292 -17.71 -17.82 34.07
CA SER A 292 -18.77 -17.51 35.03
C SER A 292 -18.70 -16.03 35.41
N GLU A 293 -19.71 -15.25 35.02
CA GLU A 293 -19.90 -13.90 35.54
C GLU A 293 -20.27 -13.98 37.03
N SER A 294 -19.40 -13.47 37.90
CA SER A 294 -19.73 -13.26 39.30
C SER A 294 -20.48 -11.93 39.43
N GLU A 295 -21.76 -12.03 39.80
CA GLU A 295 -22.72 -10.95 40.06
C GLU A 295 -22.27 -9.94 41.12
N GLN A 296 -22.51 -8.64 40.85
CA GLN A 296 -22.77 -7.54 41.79
C GLN A 296 -23.34 -6.38 40.92
N GLN A 297 -24.55 -5.84 41.04
CA GLN A 297 -25.71 -6.02 41.92
C GLN A 297 -26.94 -5.35 41.25
N ASN A 298 -28.08 -6.05 41.21
CA ASN A 298 -29.49 -5.61 41.18
C ASN A 298 -29.89 -4.23 40.61
N SER A 299 -30.73 -4.25 39.56
CA SER A 299 -32.07 -3.65 39.64
C SER A 299 -33.09 -4.51 38.87
N SER A 300 -34.27 -4.65 39.48
CA SER A 300 -35.33 -5.62 39.23
C SER A 300 -36.01 -5.50 37.86
N ILE A 301 -36.13 -6.63 37.14
CA ILE A 301 -37.15 -6.80 36.10
C ILE A 301 -38.15 -7.84 36.61
N GLU A 302 -39.35 -7.37 36.98
CA GLU A 302 -40.51 -8.22 37.16
C GLU A 302 -40.93 -8.80 35.82
N ALA A 303 -41.04 -10.12 35.76
CA ALA A 303 -41.62 -10.82 34.63
C ALA A 303 -43.15 -10.54 34.57
N SER A 304 -43.57 -9.74 33.59
CA SER A 304 -44.98 -9.62 33.23
C SER A 304 -45.40 -10.81 32.36
N GLY A 305 -46.18 -11.70 32.98
CA GLY A 305 -46.89 -12.78 32.32
C GLY A 305 -47.96 -12.26 31.35
N CYS A 306 -48.25 -13.10 30.36
CA CYS A 306 -49.33 -12.92 29.40
C CYS A 306 -50.67 -12.58 30.09
N GLY A 307 -51.30 -11.52 29.61
CA GLY A 307 -52.60 -11.07 30.08
C GLY A 307 -53.76 -11.95 29.63
N CYS A 308 -54.79 -11.97 30.46
CA CYS A 308 -56.16 -12.21 30.04
C CYS A 308 -57.10 -11.30 30.86
N GLY A 309 -57.78 -10.38 30.16
CA GLY A 309 -59.19 -10.07 30.42
C GLY A 309 -59.54 -8.83 31.26
N SER A 310 -60.18 -7.89 30.57
CA SER A 310 -61.34 -7.05 30.97
C SER A 310 -61.19 -5.77 31.83
N THR A 311 -61.11 -4.65 31.10
CA THR A 311 -61.99 -3.45 31.13
C THR A 311 -61.95 -2.43 32.29
N PRO A 312 -62.28 -1.14 32.01
CA PRO A 312 -61.58 0.04 32.56
C PRO A 312 -62.49 1.00 33.35
N GLU A 313 -61.88 2.00 34.01
CA GLU A 313 -62.47 3.33 34.28
C GLU A 313 -61.30 4.31 34.60
N VAL A 314 -61.04 5.34 33.76
CA VAL A 314 -61.49 6.75 33.88
C VAL A 314 -60.86 7.44 35.12
N SER A 315 -60.21 8.60 35.11
CA SER A 315 -59.82 9.64 34.15
C SER A 315 -59.19 10.83 34.93
N LEU A 316 -58.34 11.64 34.29
CA LEU A 316 -58.06 13.09 34.54
C LEU A 316 -57.36 13.44 35.89
N GLN A 317 -56.51 14.45 36.06
CA GLN A 317 -56.27 15.71 35.35
C GLN A 317 -54.95 16.35 35.84
N ALA A 318 -54.38 17.24 35.03
CA ALA A 318 -53.18 18.05 35.27
C ALA A 318 -53.41 19.25 36.22
N SER A 319 -52.34 19.78 36.83
CA SER A 319 -51.88 21.19 36.67
C SER A 319 -50.88 21.68 37.74
N ALA A 320 -49.77 22.26 37.26
CA ALA A 320 -49.08 23.51 37.67
C ALA A 320 -48.39 23.70 39.06
N SER A 321 -47.21 24.32 38.95
CA SER A 321 -46.18 24.87 39.89
C SER A 321 -46.70 25.97 40.85
N PRO A 322 -45.93 26.64 41.78
CA PRO A 322 -44.53 27.16 41.65
C PRO A 322 -43.62 27.31 42.93
N GLU A 323 -42.36 27.70 42.67
CA GLU A 323 -41.40 28.61 43.38
C GLU A 323 -41.17 28.64 44.91
N ASN A 324 -39.87 28.72 45.32
CA ASN A 324 -39.40 29.78 46.25
C ASN A 324 -37.85 29.98 46.35
N ASN A 325 -37.47 31.24 46.65
CA ASN A 325 -36.15 31.92 46.72
C ASN A 325 -35.28 31.68 47.99
N HIS A 326 -33.95 31.98 47.92
CA HIS A 326 -33.26 32.98 48.80
C HIS A 326 -31.76 33.29 48.45
N GLU A 327 -31.33 34.50 48.83
CA GLU A 327 -30.18 35.38 48.44
C GLU A 327 -28.82 35.20 49.20
N ILE A 328 -27.62 35.43 48.60
CA ILE A 328 -26.58 36.55 48.62
C ILE A 328 -25.97 36.93 50.02
N PRO A 329 -24.63 37.24 50.22
CA PRO A 329 -23.82 38.43 49.76
C PRO A 329 -22.41 38.09 49.17
N SER A 330 -21.90 38.64 48.06
CA SER A 330 -21.29 39.97 47.73
C SER A 330 -20.01 40.38 48.48
N ASP A 331 -18.86 40.43 47.79
CA ASP A 331 -17.97 41.61 47.82
C ASP A 331 -17.09 41.73 46.55
N THR A 332 -16.67 42.98 46.33
CA THR A 332 -16.18 43.70 45.14
C THR A 332 -14.65 43.55 44.88
N GLY A 333 -14.02 43.88 43.74
CA GLY A 333 -14.45 44.63 42.56
C GLY A 333 -13.47 44.65 41.35
N VAL A 334 -13.94 45.45 40.39
CA VAL A 334 -13.50 45.98 39.07
C VAL A 334 -12.00 46.42 39.00
N VAL A 335 -11.22 46.54 37.91
CA VAL A 335 -11.42 46.90 36.48
C VAL A 335 -10.16 46.58 35.63
N ALA A 336 -10.42 46.21 34.37
CA ALA A 336 -9.86 46.70 33.09
C ALA A 336 -8.38 46.52 32.64
N ALA A 337 -8.31 46.25 31.34
CA ALA A 337 -7.18 46.03 30.43
C ALA A 337 -6.43 47.32 30.03
N GLY A 338 -5.24 47.13 29.43
CA GLY A 338 -4.51 48.17 28.71
C GLY A 338 -3.21 47.68 28.07
N THR A 339 -3.21 47.66 26.74
CA THR A 339 -2.08 47.60 25.78
C THR A 339 -1.01 48.70 25.98
N ILE A 340 0.22 48.49 25.47
CA ILE A 340 1.00 49.37 24.55
C ILE A 340 2.44 48.84 24.31
N GLU A 341 2.99 49.28 23.17
CA GLU A 341 4.06 48.87 22.26
C GLU A 341 5.55 49.13 22.63
N ALA A 342 6.43 48.41 21.89
CA ALA A 342 7.66 48.79 21.16
C ALA A 342 8.81 49.67 21.74
N SER A 343 10.06 49.21 21.50
CA SER A 343 11.25 49.98 21.01
C SER A 343 12.41 49.00 20.74
N VAL A 344 12.99 48.74 19.55
CA VAL A 344 13.95 49.42 18.61
C VAL A 344 15.34 49.88 19.16
N ILE A 345 16.39 49.54 18.36
CA ILE A 345 17.80 50.04 18.19
C ILE A 345 18.81 49.72 19.34
N ALA A 346 20.10 49.37 19.20
CA ALA A 346 21.13 49.60 18.17
C ALA A 346 22.45 48.80 18.39
N SER A 347 23.26 48.73 17.32
CA SER A 347 24.75 48.87 17.27
C SER A 347 25.71 47.68 17.49
N GLN A 348 26.59 47.48 16.48
CA GLN A 348 27.87 46.76 16.53
C GLN A 348 28.93 47.49 17.40
N PRO A 349 30.09 46.84 17.70
CA PRO A 349 31.30 47.17 16.92
C PRO A 349 32.31 46.02 16.65
N LEU A 350 33.24 46.32 15.71
CA LEU A 350 34.56 45.74 15.34
C LEU A 350 35.40 45.20 16.53
N SER A 351 36.40 44.30 16.41
CA SER A 351 37.70 44.49 15.70
C SER A 351 38.64 43.25 15.74
N THR A 352 39.28 42.96 14.59
CA THR A 352 40.72 42.68 14.32
C THR A 352 41.52 41.52 14.95
N THR A 353 42.13 40.69 14.08
CA THR A 353 43.59 40.50 13.79
C THR A 353 43.72 39.24 12.90
N ASN A 354 44.61 39.05 11.91
CA ASN A 354 45.77 39.78 11.41
C ASN A 354 46.02 39.40 9.92
N THR A 355 46.65 40.34 9.24
CA THR A 355 47.24 40.36 7.88
C THR A 355 48.33 39.29 7.68
N SER A 356 48.62 38.81 6.46
CA SER A 356 49.43 39.54 5.47
C SER A 356 49.57 38.77 4.14
N ASP A 357 49.49 39.55 3.05
CA ASP A 357 50.27 39.52 1.79
C ASP A 357 50.43 38.21 0.98
N SER A 358 50.47 38.20 -0.35
CA SER A 358 50.18 39.15 -1.42
C SER A 358 50.27 38.34 -2.74
N GLN A 359 49.83 38.95 -3.83
CA GLN A 359 49.54 38.41 -5.17
C GLN A 359 50.70 37.68 -5.89
N ILE A 360 50.37 36.78 -6.84
CA ILE A 360 50.50 37.00 -8.30
C ILE A 360 50.17 35.70 -9.06
N SER A 361 49.43 35.86 -10.16
CA SER A 361 49.01 34.82 -11.11
C SER A 361 50.17 34.26 -11.92
N SER A 362 50.15 32.96 -12.26
CA SER A 362 50.46 32.47 -13.62
C SER A 362 50.18 30.96 -13.73
N MET A 363 49.48 30.56 -14.80
CA MET A 363 49.69 29.24 -15.41
C MET A 363 50.77 29.40 -16.49
N PRO A 364 51.59 28.36 -16.76
CA PRO A 364 51.32 27.57 -17.96
C PRO A 364 51.64 26.06 -17.87
N ASN A 365 51.04 25.31 -18.80
CA ASN A 365 51.20 23.89 -19.12
C ASN A 365 52.67 23.40 -19.27
N ASN A 366 52.99 22.19 -18.80
CA ASN A 366 53.16 20.97 -19.64
C ASN A 366 53.72 19.74 -18.88
N HIS A 367 53.07 18.58 -19.11
CA HIS A 367 53.56 17.20 -19.19
C HIS A 367 54.61 16.63 -18.19
N THR A 368 54.21 15.73 -17.29
CA THR A 368 54.27 14.24 -17.44
C THR A 368 54.11 13.49 -16.10
N ASN A 369 53.35 12.39 -16.18
CA ASN A 369 53.40 11.18 -15.34
C ASN A 369 53.09 11.29 -13.83
N GLY A 370 51.80 11.44 -13.53
CA GLY A 370 51.23 10.95 -12.28
C GLY A 370 50.40 9.70 -12.55
N ILE A 371 50.86 8.53 -12.09
CA ILE A 371 50.07 7.31 -12.04
C ILE A 371 48.89 7.59 -11.10
N THR A 372 47.69 7.79 -11.65
CA THR A 372 46.47 7.88 -10.86
C THR A 372 46.25 6.53 -10.18
N ALA A 373 46.13 6.57 -8.85
CA ALA A 373 45.66 5.43 -8.08
C ALA A 373 44.33 4.95 -8.68
N SER A 374 44.30 3.68 -9.06
CA SER A 374 43.10 2.98 -9.54
C SER A 374 41.91 3.38 -8.66
N GLN A 375 40.96 4.10 -9.25
CA GLN A 375 39.63 4.20 -8.68
C GLN A 375 39.16 2.76 -8.41
N PRO A 376 38.58 2.49 -7.23
CA PRO A 376 37.86 1.24 -7.06
C PRO A 376 36.81 1.16 -8.18
N PRO A 377 36.49 -0.04 -8.70
CA PRO A 377 35.42 -0.18 -9.67
C PRO A 377 34.19 0.54 -9.10
N GLN A 378 33.60 1.45 -9.88
CA GLN A 378 32.26 1.95 -9.57
C GLN A 378 31.41 0.73 -9.25
N GLU A 379 30.73 0.74 -8.09
CA GLU A 379 29.77 -0.30 -7.74
C GLU A 379 28.91 -0.55 -8.98
N MET A 380 28.92 -1.79 -9.48
CA MET A 380 28.15 -2.12 -10.68
C MET A 380 26.69 -1.82 -10.35
N GLY A 381 26.15 -0.79 -10.99
CA GLY A 381 24.75 -0.40 -10.87
C GLY A 381 23.84 -1.61 -11.03
N SER A 382 22.82 -1.70 -10.18
CA SER A 382 21.85 -2.80 -10.21
C SER A 382 21.22 -2.91 -11.59
N ILE A 383 21.14 -4.14 -12.11
CA ILE A 383 20.50 -4.41 -13.40
C ILE A 383 18.99 -4.28 -13.26
N VAL A 384 18.36 -3.76 -14.31
CA VAL A 384 16.91 -3.57 -14.40
C VAL A 384 16.42 -4.09 -15.74
N TYR A 385 15.25 -4.73 -15.74
CA TYR A 385 14.54 -5.13 -16.95
C TYR A 385 13.10 -4.67 -16.84
N VAL A 386 12.69 -3.69 -17.65
CA VAL A 386 11.40 -3.01 -17.52
C VAL A 386 10.62 -3.11 -18.82
N ILE A 387 9.30 -3.20 -18.70
CA ILE A 387 8.35 -3.10 -19.80
C ILE A 387 7.46 -1.87 -19.64
N GLY A 388 7.06 -1.24 -20.74
CA GLY A 388 6.26 -0.01 -20.69
C GLY A 388 6.05 0.62 -22.07
N THR A 389 5.93 1.94 -22.11
CA THR A 389 5.89 2.77 -23.32
C THR A 389 6.99 3.82 -23.29
N LEU A 390 7.52 4.17 -24.47
CA LEU A 390 8.59 5.14 -24.60
C LEU A 390 8.02 6.57 -24.62
N GLY A 391 8.80 7.51 -24.12
CA GLY A 391 8.46 8.91 -24.17
C GLY A 391 9.71 9.78 -24.17
N TYR A 392 9.48 11.09 -24.23
CA TYR A 392 10.55 12.07 -24.10
C TYR A 392 10.08 13.28 -23.30
N ASP A 393 11.04 13.90 -22.65
CA ASP A 393 10.87 15.11 -21.85
C ASP A 393 12.00 16.10 -22.17
N PHE A 394 11.72 17.39 -22.03
CA PHE A 394 12.69 18.44 -22.35
C PHE A 394 13.61 18.78 -21.17
N GLY A 395 13.17 18.50 -19.94
CA GLY A 395 13.81 18.87 -18.67
C GLY A 395 13.81 20.37 -18.37
N THR A 396 14.01 21.23 -19.37
CA THR A 396 14.11 22.70 -19.22
C THR A 396 13.39 23.43 -20.34
N GLU A 397 12.95 24.66 -20.08
CA GLU A 397 12.35 25.55 -21.08
C GLU A 397 13.32 25.88 -22.21
N ALA A 398 14.61 26.08 -21.90
CA ALA A 398 15.63 26.38 -22.90
C ALA A 398 15.77 25.24 -23.92
N ARG A 399 15.70 23.99 -23.46
CA ARG A 399 15.74 22.84 -24.34
C ARG A 399 14.47 22.70 -25.17
N ARG A 400 13.30 22.88 -24.56
CA ARG A 400 12.01 22.92 -25.28
C ARG A 400 12.03 23.96 -26.41
N ASP A 401 12.49 25.17 -26.12
CA ASP A 401 12.55 26.26 -27.10
C ASP A 401 13.57 26.01 -28.21
N SER A 402 14.66 25.28 -27.92
CA SER A 402 15.60 24.84 -28.94
C SER A 402 14.93 23.92 -29.97
N PHE A 403 14.18 22.91 -29.53
CA PHE A 403 13.41 22.05 -30.43
C PHE A 403 12.33 22.81 -31.20
N LYS A 404 11.62 23.74 -30.54
CA LYS A 404 10.62 24.59 -31.20
C LYS A 404 11.20 25.44 -32.34
N GLN A 405 12.47 25.84 -32.25
CA GLN A 405 13.15 26.63 -33.28
C GLN A 405 13.74 25.78 -34.40
N LEU A 406 14.21 24.56 -34.08
CA LEU A 406 14.88 23.68 -35.03
C LEU A 406 13.91 22.82 -35.85
N MET A 407 12.77 22.44 -35.26
CA MET A 407 11.79 21.60 -35.93
C MET A 407 11.10 22.37 -37.07
N PRO A 408 10.98 21.76 -38.27
CA PRO A 408 10.28 22.38 -39.38
C PRO A 408 8.76 22.36 -39.17
N ALA A 409 8.06 23.32 -39.79
CA ALA A 409 6.61 23.25 -39.92
C ALA A 409 6.21 22.10 -40.86
N VAL A 410 5.11 21.41 -40.55
CA VAL A 410 4.59 20.29 -41.35
C VAL A 410 3.43 20.76 -42.21
N THR A 411 3.32 20.27 -43.44
CA THR A 411 2.19 20.58 -44.33
C THR A 411 1.27 19.38 -44.42
N ILE A 412 0.05 19.50 -43.90
CA ILE A 412 -0.99 18.46 -44.00
C ILE A 412 -2.14 19.03 -44.84
N GLU A 413 -2.50 18.36 -45.93
CA GLU A 413 -3.63 18.76 -46.81
C GLU A 413 -3.58 20.25 -47.23
N ASN A 414 -2.42 20.73 -47.67
CA ASN A 414 -2.15 22.14 -48.04
C ASN A 414 -2.29 23.17 -46.90
N THR A 415 -2.40 22.72 -45.64
CA THR A 415 -2.40 23.59 -44.47
C THR A 415 -1.05 23.49 -43.75
N GLN A 416 -0.40 24.63 -43.55
CA GLN A 416 0.88 24.69 -42.85
C GLN A 416 0.65 24.68 -41.33
N ILE A 417 1.05 23.60 -40.68
CA ILE A 417 0.97 23.41 -39.25
C ILE A 417 2.32 23.83 -38.64
N PRO A 418 2.33 24.74 -37.65
CA PRO A 418 3.56 25.17 -37.00
C PRO A 418 4.21 24.00 -36.27
N ALA A 419 5.54 24.04 -36.16
CA ALA A 419 6.30 23.04 -35.43
C ALA A 419 5.81 22.93 -33.97
N ASN A 420 5.38 21.73 -33.59
CA ASN A 420 4.96 21.43 -32.23
C ASN A 420 5.86 20.33 -31.64
N PRO A 421 6.81 20.66 -30.75
CA PRO A 421 7.70 19.66 -30.18
C PRO A 421 6.99 18.69 -29.22
N TYR A 422 5.75 18.97 -28.79
CA TYR A 422 4.92 18.05 -28.02
C TYR A 422 4.17 17.03 -28.89
N ASP A 423 4.13 17.24 -30.21
CA ASP A 423 3.57 16.27 -31.15
C ASP A 423 4.65 15.22 -31.45
N ALA A 424 4.47 14.03 -30.88
CA ALA A 424 5.43 12.94 -31.00
C ALA A 424 5.68 12.53 -32.46
N ARG A 425 4.69 12.67 -33.36
CA ARG A 425 4.86 12.38 -34.79
C ARG A 425 5.88 13.33 -35.43
N GLN A 426 5.72 14.63 -35.17
CA GLN A 426 6.68 15.63 -35.66
C GLN A 426 8.07 15.43 -35.05
N MET A 427 8.14 15.04 -33.77
CA MET A 427 9.42 14.77 -33.10
C MET A 427 10.12 13.56 -33.71
N VAL A 428 9.42 12.45 -33.93
CA VAL A 428 9.96 11.24 -34.58
C VAL A 428 10.51 11.56 -35.96
N ASP A 429 9.76 12.30 -36.79
CA ASP A 429 10.17 12.72 -38.13
C ASP A 429 11.46 13.59 -38.08
N TYR A 430 11.50 14.53 -37.14
CA TYR A 430 12.67 15.39 -36.94
C TYR A 430 13.91 14.58 -36.52
N LEU A 431 13.75 13.65 -35.59
CA LEU A 431 14.83 12.80 -35.08
C LEU A 431 15.31 11.78 -36.12
N ALA A 432 14.44 11.30 -37.02
CA ALA A 432 14.83 10.43 -38.12
C ALA A 432 15.88 11.10 -39.03
N ALA A 433 15.75 12.41 -39.26
CA ALA A 433 16.73 13.19 -40.03
C ALA A 433 17.91 13.71 -39.17
N ASN A 434 17.72 13.86 -37.85
CA ASN A 434 18.66 14.54 -36.95
C ASN A 434 18.94 13.72 -35.68
N LEU A 435 19.33 12.45 -35.83
CA LEU A 435 19.48 11.52 -34.71
C LEU A 435 20.44 12.03 -33.60
N SER A 436 21.41 12.90 -33.91
CA SER A 436 22.28 13.50 -32.90
C SER A 436 21.53 14.30 -31.83
N GLU A 437 20.37 14.86 -32.18
CA GLU A 437 19.51 15.61 -31.25
C GLU A 437 18.75 14.71 -30.28
N ALA A 438 18.66 13.40 -30.55
CA ALA A 438 18.04 12.45 -29.63
C ALA A 438 18.72 12.46 -28.26
N LYS A 439 20.04 12.72 -28.20
CA LYS A 439 20.79 12.85 -26.95
C LYS A 439 20.40 14.09 -26.14
N SER A 440 19.85 15.12 -26.79
CA SER A 440 19.40 16.32 -26.10
C SER A 440 18.15 16.04 -25.26
N LEU A 441 17.27 15.14 -25.70
CA LEU A 441 16.04 14.78 -25.00
C LEU A 441 16.32 13.90 -23.76
N THR A 442 15.51 14.09 -22.73
CA THR A 442 15.39 13.11 -21.64
C THR A 442 14.41 12.04 -22.10
N TRP A 443 14.90 10.88 -22.52
CA TRP A 443 14.02 9.76 -22.86
C TRP A 443 13.41 9.21 -21.58
N THR A 444 12.11 8.88 -21.62
CA THR A 444 11.41 8.32 -20.47
C THR A 444 10.87 6.95 -20.82
N LEU A 445 10.92 6.04 -19.85
CA LEU A 445 10.11 4.84 -19.87
C LEU A 445 8.93 5.07 -18.95
N ASN A 446 7.74 4.91 -19.51
CA ASN A 446 6.49 5.17 -18.82
C ASN A 446 5.81 3.84 -18.53
N MET A 447 5.26 3.72 -17.33
CA MET A 447 4.27 2.70 -17.02
C MET A 447 2.92 3.39 -17.09
N GLU A 448 2.14 3.04 -18.11
CA GLU A 448 0.93 3.78 -18.50
C GLU A 448 1.26 5.24 -18.86
N LEU A 449 0.80 6.19 -18.05
CA LEU A 449 1.04 7.63 -18.25
C LEU A 449 2.06 8.20 -17.26
N THR A 450 2.68 7.36 -16.43
CA THR A 450 3.62 7.79 -15.40
C THR A 450 5.06 7.46 -15.80
N PRO A 451 5.94 8.47 -15.97
CA PRO A 451 7.37 8.23 -16.13
C PRO A 451 7.94 7.53 -14.89
N ILE A 452 8.52 6.35 -15.08
CA ILE A 452 9.14 5.57 -14.00
C ILE A 452 10.67 5.60 -14.06
N TYR A 453 11.23 5.77 -15.26
CA TYR A 453 12.68 5.89 -15.47
C TYR A 453 13.00 6.94 -16.53
N ALA A 454 14.12 7.64 -16.34
CA ALA A 454 14.80 8.33 -17.41
C ALA A 454 15.82 7.38 -18.05
N LEU A 455 15.89 7.35 -19.38
CA LEU A 455 16.79 6.50 -20.15
C LEU A 455 17.93 7.35 -20.69
N GLU A 456 19.16 7.03 -20.29
CA GLU A 456 20.36 7.71 -20.76
C GLU A 456 21.34 6.70 -21.37
N PRO A 457 21.22 6.43 -22.69
CA PRO A 457 22.15 5.55 -23.40
C PRO A 457 23.60 6.04 -23.29
N SER A 458 24.51 5.11 -23.07
CA SER A 458 25.94 5.41 -22.90
C SER A 458 26.86 4.42 -23.63
N GLY A 459 28.16 4.68 -23.55
CA GLY A 459 29.17 3.82 -24.15
C GLY A 459 29.23 3.94 -25.67
N SER A 460 29.95 3.00 -26.29
CA SER A 460 30.20 2.99 -27.75
C SER A 460 28.95 2.75 -28.59
N PHE A 461 27.92 2.13 -28.02
CA PHE A 461 26.67 1.78 -28.71
C PHE A 461 25.53 2.75 -28.41
N ALA A 462 25.79 3.88 -27.72
CA ALA A 462 24.76 4.86 -27.38
C ALA A 462 23.97 5.35 -28.61
N ARG A 463 24.65 5.54 -29.75
CA ARG A 463 24.02 5.95 -31.01
C ARG A 463 23.01 4.89 -31.50
N ASP A 464 23.39 3.62 -31.46
CA ASP A 464 22.53 2.52 -31.91
C ASP A 464 21.31 2.34 -31.00
N VAL A 465 21.48 2.63 -29.70
CA VAL A 465 20.37 2.65 -28.74
C VAL A 465 19.42 3.83 -29.00
N TYR A 466 19.94 5.03 -29.28
CA TYR A 466 19.09 6.16 -29.67
C TYR A 466 18.35 5.92 -30.98
N GLU A 467 18.99 5.24 -31.94
CA GLU A 467 18.32 4.81 -33.18
C GLU A 467 17.19 3.82 -32.87
N ALA A 468 17.42 2.84 -32.00
CA ALA A 468 16.37 1.93 -31.55
C ALA A 468 15.23 2.68 -30.82
N PHE A 469 15.53 3.65 -29.96
CA PHE A 469 14.52 4.47 -29.30
C PHE A 469 13.68 5.27 -30.29
N GLN A 470 14.31 5.87 -31.30
CA GLN A 470 13.60 6.57 -32.35
C GLN A 470 12.68 5.63 -33.14
N GLN A 471 13.14 4.42 -33.49
CA GLN A 471 12.33 3.41 -34.17
C GLN A 471 11.16 2.92 -33.31
N LEU A 472 11.39 2.67 -32.02
CA LEU A 472 10.34 2.25 -31.09
C LEU A 472 9.28 3.34 -30.91
N LEU A 473 9.70 4.59 -30.69
CA LEU A 473 8.77 5.72 -30.59
C LEU A 473 8.02 5.96 -31.91
N SER A 474 8.68 5.74 -33.05
CA SER A 474 8.03 5.79 -34.36
C SER A 474 6.88 4.81 -34.47
N GLY A 475 7.08 3.57 -34.02
CA GLY A 475 5.99 2.59 -33.98
C GLY A 475 4.90 2.93 -32.98
N GLU A 476 5.21 3.57 -31.85
CA GLU A 476 4.19 3.97 -30.86
C GLU A 476 3.26 5.10 -31.34
N VAL A 477 3.69 5.93 -32.30
CA VAL A 477 2.88 7.04 -32.84
C VAL A 477 2.07 6.68 -34.08
N GLU A 478 2.31 5.49 -34.65
CA GLU A 478 1.55 4.92 -35.76
C GLU A 478 0.09 4.67 -35.35
N PRO A 479 -0.85 4.69 -36.31
CA PRO A 479 -2.22 4.25 -36.07
C PRO A 479 -2.29 2.79 -35.58
N GLU A 480 -3.21 2.46 -34.67
CA GLU A 480 -3.35 1.10 -34.11
C GLU A 480 -3.56 -0.01 -35.16
N ASP A 481 -4.12 0.35 -36.32
CA ASP A 481 -4.33 -0.53 -37.47
C ASP A 481 -3.07 -0.74 -38.33
N SER A 482 -2.06 0.14 -38.23
CA SER A 482 -0.78 0.06 -38.95
C SER A 482 0.02 -1.21 -38.60
N GLU A 483 0.68 -1.82 -39.59
CA GLU A 483 1.58 -2.96 -39.36
C GLU A 483 2.83 -2.61 -38.54
N GLU A 484 3.21 -1.33 -38.57
CA GLU A 484 4.37 -0.79 -37.85
C GLU A 484 4.03 -0.33 -36.43
N TYR A 485 2.75 -0.43 -36.01
CA TYR A 485 2.32 -0.03 -34.67
C TYR A 485 3.00 -0.84 -33.57
N ILE A 486 3.60 -0.14 -32.61
CA ILE A 486 4.19 -0.70 -31.40
C ILE A 486 3.35 -0.28 -30.22
N GLU A 487 2.90 -1.26 -29.45
CA GLU A 487 2.04 -1.02 -28.30
C GLU A 487 2.83 -0.98 -26.99
N ARG A 488 3.88 -1.81 -26.88
CA ARG A 488 4.70 -1.98 -25.68
C ARG A 488 6.16 -2.20 -26.04
N VAL A 489 7.07 -1.81 -25.15
CA VAL A 489 8.51 -2.01 -25.29
C VAL A 489 9.13 -2.70 -24.08
N SER A 490 10.26 -3.40 -24.24
CA SER A 490 11.17 -3.75 -23.14
C SER A 490 12.49 -3.01 -23.22
N ILE A 491 12.96 -2.56 -22.06
CA ILE A 491 14.23 -1.86 -21.92
C ILE A 491 15.06 -2.52 -20.80
N PRO A 492 16.10 -3.32 -21.13
CA PRO A 492 17.14 -3.69 -20.18
C PRO A 492 18.12 -2.54 -19.96
N GLY A 493 18.60 -2.36 -18.74
CA GLY A 493 19.59 -1.34 -18.42
C GLY A 493 20.17 -1.46 -17.01
N ARG A 494 21.09 -0.56 -16.67
CA ARG A 494 21.68 -0.48 -15.33
C ARG A 494 21.24 0.79 -14.63
N LEU A 495 20.87 0.70 -13.35
CA LEU A 495 20.63 1.89 -12.53
C LEU A 495 21.95 2.60 -12.26
N THR A 496 22.00 3.87 -12.59
CA THR A 496 23.23 4.67 -12.44
C THR A 496 23.40 5.26 -11.04
N GLY A 497 22.37 5.17 -10.19
CA GLY A 497 22.26 5.89 -8.92
C GLY A 497 21.99 7.39 -9.06
N ARG A 498 21.96 7.92 -10.29
CA ARG A 498 21.57 9.31 -10.59
C ARG A 498 20.06 9.41 -10.80
N THR A 499 19.54 10.62 -10.57
CA THR A 499 18.16 10.98 -10.87
C THR A 499 18.12 12.19 -11.80
N VAL A 500 17.08 12.30 -12.62
CA VAL A 500 16.81 13.46 -13.47
C VAL A 500 15.47 14.07 -13.08
N ARG A 501 15.42 15.41 -13.02
CA ARG A 501 14.18 16.15 -12.85
C ARG A 501 13.56 16.41 -14.23
N LEU A 502 12.34 15.93 -14.43
CA LEU A 502 11.55 16.14 -15.64
C LEU A 502 10.97 17.55 -15.67
N PHE A 503 10.46 17.97 -16.82
CA PHE A 503 9.82 19.27 -17.01
C PHE A 503 8.63 19.50 -16.06
N SER A 504 7.90 18.44 -15.71
CA SER A 504 6.82 18.46 -14.71
C SER A 504 7.28 18.76 -13.28
N GLY A 505 8.58 18.68 -13.03
CA GLY A 505 9.17 18.75 -11.71
C GLY A 505 9.34 17.41 -11.00
N GLN A 506 8.76 16.32 -11.54
CA GLN A 506 8.95 14.96 -11.06
C GLN A 506 10.43 14.55 -11.17
N VAL A 507 10.94 13.83 -10.17
CA VAL A 507 12.31 13.31 -10.16
C VAL A 507 12.25 11.80 -10.37
N VAL A 508 12.95 11.31 -11.39
CA VAL A 508 12.97 9.88 -11.75
C VAL A 508 14.40 9.33 -11.79
N PRO A 509 14.62 8.05 -11.42
CA PRO A 509 15.92 7.41 -11.51
C PRO A 509 16.37 7.20 -12.96
N VAL A 510 17.69 7.26 -13.19
CA VAL A 510 18.29 7.09 -14.51
C VAL A 510 18.76 5.65 -14.71
N VAL A 511 18.21 5.03 -15.75
CA VAL A 511 18.63 3.74 -16.30
C VAL A 511 19.51 3.97 -17.51
N GLU A 512 20.58 3.20 -17.59
CA GLU A 512 21.58 3.22 -18.66
C GLU A 512 21.45 1.95 -19.51
N PRO A 513 20.75 2.01 -20.66
CA PRO A 513 20.80 0.95 -21.66
C PRO A 513 22.14 1.00 -22.40
N VAL A 514 22.85 -0.14 -22.42
CA VAL A 514 24.24 -0.24 -22.91
C VAL A 514 24.32 -0.79 -24.34
N SER A 515 23.24 -1.41 -24.83
CA SER A 515 23.19 -2.09 -26.13
C SER A 515 21.76 -2.13 -26.66
N PRO A 516 21.55 -2.15 -27.99
CA PRO A 516 20.23 -2.38 -28.56
C PRO A 516 19.68 -3.80 -28.31
N ARG A 517 20.51 -4.74 -27.84
CA ARG A 517 20.07 -6.10 -27.55
C ARG A 517 19.09 -6.13 -26.38
N GLY A 518 17.94 -6.77 -26.58
CA GLY A 518 16.87 -6.85 -25.58
C GLY A 518 15.90 -5.66 -25.62
N LEU A 519 16.17 -4.66 -26.46
CA LEU A 519 15.17 -3.66 -26.85
C LEU A 519 14.22 -4.32 -27.85
N TYR A 520 12.98 -4.50 -27.44
CA TYR A 520 11.94 -5.08 -28.27
C TYR A 520 10.72 -4.17 -28.22
N GLY A 521 10.02 -4.06 -29.35
CA GLY A 521 8.69 -3.49 -29.45
C GLY A 521 7.74 -4.58 -29.95
N TRP A 522 6.52 -4.62 -29.41
CA TRP A 522 5.54 -5.62 -29.82
C TRP A 522 4.18 -5.01 -30.13
N ARG A 523 3.46 -5.72 -31.01
CA ARG A 523 2.07 -5.49 -31.35
C ARG A 523 1.26 -6.73 -31.02
N ILE A 524 0.24 -6.58 -30.19
CA ILE A 524 -0.62 -7.71 -29.81
C ILE A 524 -1.27 -8.32 -31.05
N ASN A 525 -1.79 -7.50 -31.96
CA ASN A 525 -2.50 -7.99 -33.16
C ASN A 525 -1.62 -8.84 -34.09
N THR A 526 -0.35 -8.48 -34.32
CA THR A 526 0.57 -9.26 -35.16
C THR A 526 0.91 -10.61 -34.53
N LEU A 527 1.11 -10.63 -33.21
CA LEU A 527 1.36 -11.86 -32.46
C LEU A 527 0.15 -12.78 -32.47
N VAL A 528 -1.04 -12.21 -32.28
CA VAL A 528 -2.31 -12.93 -32.37
C VAL A 528 -2.48 -13.55 -33.76
N ASN A 529 -2.29 -12.77 -34.83
CA ASN A 529 -2.40 -13.29 -36.21
C ASN A 529 -1.39 -14.40 -36.52
N SER A 530 -0.16 -14.27 -36.02
CA SER A 530 0.87 -15.31 -36.16
C SER A 530 0.48 -16.60 -35.43
N ALA A 531 -0.08 -16.47 -34.22
CA ALA A 531 -0.54 -17.59 -33.42
C ALA A 531 -1.77 -18.29 -34.02
N LEU A 532 -2.73 -17.55 -34.59
CA LEU A 532 -3.87 -18.11 -35.32
C LEU A 532 -3.42 -18.92 -36.53
N THR A 533 -2.48 -18.36 -37.30
CA THR A 533 -1.94 -19.02 -38.50
C THR A 533 -1.27 -20.35 -38.15
N ALA A 534 -0.61 -20.44 -36.98
CA ALA A 534 0.04 -21.66 -36.51
C ALA A 534 -0.93 -22.76 -36.01
N VAL A 535 -2.16 -22.41 -35.61
CA VAL A 535 -3.18 -23.36 -35.12
C VAL A 535 -4.16 -23.79 -36.21
N ARG A 536 -4.20 -23.07 -37.36
CA ARG A 536 -5.05 -23.42 -38.50
C ARG A 536 -4.83 -24.85 -38.99
N GLY A 537 -5.85 -25.69 -38.80
CA GLY A 537 -6.18 -26.88 -39.60
C GLY A 537 -7.41 -26.63 -40.48
N GLU A 538 -7.79 -27.60 -41.33
CA GLU A 538 -8.89 -27.51 -42.32
C GLU A 538 -10.31 -27.30 -41.72
N GLN A 539 -10.61 -26.22 -40.99
CA GLN A 539 -11.99 -25.81 -40.73
C GLN A 539 -12.17 -24.36 -40.21
N ALA A 540 -13.08 -23.67 -40.94
CA ALA A 540 -13.94 -22.51 -40.64
C ALA A 540 -13.37 -21.19 -40.03
N GLU A 541 -13.46 -20.12 -40.83
CA GLU A 541 -13.16 -18.70 -40.52
C GLU A 541 -13.99 -18.09 -39.38
N ALA A 542 -15.04 -18.74 -38.89
CA ALA A 542 -15.97 -18.17 -37.90
C ALA A 542 -15.43 -18.20 -36.46
N ASP A 543 -14.43 -19.04 -36.17
CA ASP A 543 -13.81 -19.19 -34.83
C ASP A 543 -12.63 -18.22 -34.62
N ASP A 544 -12.14 -17.59 -35.71
CA ASP A 544 -10.94 -16.75 -35.70
C ASP A 544 -11.15 -15.46 -34.87
N ASP A 545 -12.33 -14.84 -34.92
CA ASP A 545 -12.58 -13.59 -34.20
C ASP A 545 -12.76 -13.79 -32.69
N GLN A 546 -13.35 -14.91 -32.28
CA GLN A 546 -13.41 -15.27 -30.87
C GLN A 546 -12.01 -15.57 -30.34
N MET A 547 -11.23 -16.36 -31.09
CA MET A 547 -9.86 -16.70 -30.73
C MET A 547 -8.94 -15.47 -30.69
N ARG A 548 -9.10 -14.52 -31.62
CA ARG A 548 -8.42 -13.21 -31.57
C ARG A 548 -8.67 -12.50 -30.25
N ARG A 549 -9.94 -12.40 -29.85
CA ARG A 549 -10.33 -11.75 -28.59
C ARG A 549 -9.73 -12.46 -27.38
N SER A 550 -9.83 -13.79 -27.31
CA SER A 550 -9.31 -14.56 -26.18
C SER A 550 -7.78 -14.47 -26.08
N LEU A 551 -7.06 -14.57 -27.20
CA LEU A 551 -5.60 -14.47 -27.18
C LEU A 551 -5.12 -13.05 -26.88
N SER A 552 -5.80 -12.02 -27.41
CA SER A 552 -5.55 -10.62 -27.08
C SER A 552 -5.80 -10.35 -25.59
N SER A 553 -6.91 -10.84 -25.04
CA SER A 553 -7.23 -10.73 -23.61
C SER A 553 -6.18 -11.43 -22.74
N PHE A 554 -5.73 -12.62 -23.13
CA PHE A 554 -4.64 -13.33 -22.46
C PHE A 554 -3.34 -12.51 -22.44
N LEU A 555 -2.89 -12.02 -23.60
CA LEU A 555 -1.63 -11.27 -23.71
C LEU A 555 -1.69 -9.94 -22.95
N ASN A 556 -2.85 -9.26 -22.97
CA ASN A 556 -3.09 -8.09 -22.15
C ASN A 556 -3.01 -8.45 -20.66
N ARG A 557 -3.74 -9.45 -20.21
CA ARG A 557 -3.73 -9.88 -18.81
C ARG A 557 -2.31 -10.24 -18.35
N VAL A 558 -1.55 -10.98 -19.14
CA VAL A 558 -0.14 -11.28 -18.83
C VAL A 558 0.71 -10.01 -18.71
N TYR A 559 0.51 -9.01 -19.56
CA TYR A 559 1.21 -7.74 -19.44
C TYR A 559 0.82 -6.98 -18.16
N TYR A 560 -0.47 -6.80 -17.90
CA TYR A 560 -0.98 -6.01 -16.77
C TYR A 560 -0.70 -6.69 -15.42
N ASP A 561 -0.79 -8.02 -15.35
CA ASP A 561 -0.54 -8.80 -14.13
C ASP A 561 0.97 -8.86 -13.77
N LEU A 562 1.87 -8.80 -14.76
CA LEU A 562 3.30 -9.03 -14.54
C LEU A 562 4.17 -7.78 -14.56
N ARG A 563 3.70 -6.66 -15.15
CA ARG A 563 4.48 -5.42 -15.23
C ARG A 563 4.83 -4.90 -13.84
N ASN A 564 6.08 -4.49 -13.66
CA ASN A 564 6.58 -3.93 -12.41
C ASN A 564 7.85 -3.09 -12.67
N LEU A 565 8.47 -2.53 -11.62
CA LEU A 565 9.65 -1.66 -11.73
C LEU A 565 10.92 -2.38 -12.24
N GLY A 566 10.95 -3.70 -12.28
CA GLY A 566 12.03 -4.47 -12.91
C GLY A 566 13.36 -4.45 -12.15
N GLN A 567 13.39 -4.07 -10.87
CA GLN A 567 14.64 -3.88 -10.12
C GLN A 567 15.11 -5.15 -9.43
N THR A 568 14.24 -5.82 -8.68
CA THR A 568 14.59 -7.06 -8.00
C THR A 568 14.73 -8.21 -9.01
N SER A 569 15.38 -9.30 -8.63
CA SER A 569 15.48 -10.46 -9.52
C SER A 569 14.11 -11.06 -9.86
N GLN A 570 13.20 -11.09 -8.89
CA GLN A 570 11.84 -11.56 -9.13
C GLN A 570 11.09 -10.64 -10.10
N ASP A 571 11.20 -9.33 -9.91
CA ASP A 571 10.64 -8.30 -10.78
C ASP A 571 11.12 -8.44 -12.23
N ARG A 572 12.43 -8.59 -12.42
CA ARG A 572 13.03 -8.85 -13.74
C ARG A 572 12.49 -10.13 -14.36
N ALA A 573 12.30 -11.18 -13.56
CA ALA A 573 11.77 -12.45 -14.05
C ALA A 573 10.31 -12.31 -14.48
N LEU A 574 9.50 -11.55 -13.73
CA LEU A 574 8.10 -11.25 -14.07
C LEU A 574 7.99 -10.41 -15.35
N ASN A 575 8.75 -9.31 -15.46
CA ASN A 575 8.75 -8.47 -16.66
C ASN A 575 9.25 -9.24 -17.90
N PHE A 576 10.31 -10.04 -17.74
CA PHE A 576 10.81 -10.87 -18.83
C PHE A 576 9.85 -12.03 -19.17
N ALA A 577 9.07 -12.53 -18.20
CA ALA A 577 8.03 -13.51 -18.46
C ALA A 577 6.92 -12.95 -19.34
N ALA A 578 6.54 -11.68 -19.17
CA ALA A 578 5.63 -11.01 -20.09
C ALA A 578 6.22 -10.94 -21.50
N THR A 579 7.48 -10.48 -21.63
CA THR A 579 8.21 -10.52 -22.92
C THR A 579 8.21 -11.91 -23.55
N ASN A 580 8.51 -12.94 -22.75
CA ASN A 580 8.57 -14.31 -23.23
C ASN A 580 7.19 -14.85 -23.59
N ALA A 581 6.12 -14.44 -22.91
CA ALA A 581 4.76 -14.82 -23.24
C ALA A 581 4.35 -14.29 -24.62
N PHE A 582 4.77 -13.07 -24.96
CA PHE A 582 4.60 -12.51 -26.30
C PHE A 582 5.38 -13.33 -27.35
N GLN A 583 6.63 -13.70 -27.06
CA GLN A 583 7.45 -14.51 -27.97
C GLN A 583 6.94 -15.95 -28.12
N ALA A 584 6.34 -16.51 -27.06
CA ALA A 584 5.83 -17.87 -27.00
C ALA A 584 4.32 -17.97 -27.25
N ALA A 585 3.68 -16.93 -27.79
CA ALA A 585 2.22 -16.88 -28.00
C ALA A 585 1.66 -18.10 -28.75
N ILE A 586 2.42 -18.62 -29.72
CA ILE A 586 2.10 -19.85 -30.48
C ILE A 586 1.97 -21.09 -29.57
N THR A 587 2.69 -21.14 -28.46
CA THR A 587 2.66 -22.29 -27.53
C THR A 587 1.35 -22.32 -26.73
N PHE A 588 0.79 -21.15 -26.43
CA PHE A 588 -0.44 -21.03 -25.64
C PHE A 588 -1.70 -21.06 -26.50
N SER A 589 -1.59 -20.78 -27.79
CA SER A 589 -2.73 -20.71 -28.71
C SER A 589 -3.52 -22.01 -28.78
N GLN A 590 -2.90 -23.18 -28.58
CA GLN A 590 -3.62 -24.45 -28.49
C GLN A 590 -4.53 -24.56 -27.25
N ALA A 591 -4.10 -24.01 -26.10
CA ALA A 591 -4.94 -24.00 -24.90
C ALA A 591 -6.10 -23.01 -25.04
N VAL A 592 -5.82 -21.84 -25.62
CA VAL A 592 -6.86 -20.85 -25.94
C VAL A 592 -7.84 -21.41 -26.97
N TYR A 593 -7.36 -22.12 -28.00
CA TYR A 593 -8.18 -22.84 -28.98
C TYR A 593 -9.11 -23.86 -28.33
N ALA A 594 -8.64 -24.52 -27.27
CA ALA A 594 -9.42 -25.48 -26.53
C ALA A 594 -10.49 -24.85 -25.61
N GLY A 595 -10.69 -23.53 -25.68
CA GLY A 595 -11.62 -22.77 -24.85
C GLY A 595 -11.10 -22.45 -23.45
N MET A 596 -9.79 -22.60 -23.20
CA MET A 596 -9.23 -22.40 -21.86
C MET A 596 -8.77 -20.96 -21.66
N GLU A 597 -8.97 -20.45 -20.44
CA GLU A 597 -8.56 -19.12 -20.00
C GLU A 597 -7.45 -19.20 -18.95
N LEU A 598 -6.70 -18.11 -18.78
CA LEU A 598 -5.66 -18.02 -17.75
C LEU A 598 -6.30 -17.99 -16.36
N ASP A 599 -5.95 -18.96 -15.52
CA ASP A 599 -6.37 -19.08 -14.11
C ASP A 599 -5.44 -18.24 -13.23
N SER A 600 -4.15 -18.58 -13.23
CA SER A 600 -3.13 -18.00 -12.36
C SER A 600 -1.76 -17.99 -13.00
N ILE A 601 -0.95 -17.03 -12.57
CA ILE A 601 0.49 -16.95 -12.88
C ILE A 601 1.24 -17.12 -11.56
N ALA A 602 2.14 -18.11 -11.49
CA ALA A 602 2.98 -18.33 -10.31
C ALA A 602 4.45 -18.25 -10.69
N VAL A 603 5.22 -17.48 -9.93
CA VAL A 603 6.66 -17.32 -10.13
C VAL A 603 7.40 -17.77 -8.88
N THR A 604 8.29 -18.74 -9.05
CA THR A 604 9.03 -19.37 -7.94
C THR A 604 10.50 -19.51 -8.30
N LYS A 605 11.39 -19.48 -7.31
CA LYS A 605 12.82 -19.67 -7.58
C LYS A 605 13.07 -21.07 -8.13
N SER A 606 13.79 -21.16 -9.26
CA SER A 606 13.98 -22.43 -9.96
C SER A 606 15.04 -23.28 -9.27
N PRO A 607 14.78 -24.57 -9.00
CA PRO A 607 15.79 -25.49 -8.51
C PRO A 607 16.74 -25.96 -9.64
N PHE A 608 16.46 -25.64 -10.91
CA PHE A 608 17.19 -26.14 -12.08
C PHE A 608 18.28 -25.18 -12.59
N CYS A 609 18.78 -24.31 -11.71
CA CYS A 609 19.82 -23.33 -12.03
C CYS A 609 21.23 -23.91 -11.99
N ARG A 610 22.11 -23.34 -12.82
CA ARG A 610 23.55 -23.51 -12.65
C ARG A 610 24.01 -22.71 -11.43
N MET A 611 25.17 -23.09 -10.89
CA MET A 611 25.86 -22.26 -9.90
C MET A 611 26.14 -20.89 -10.54
N ASP A 612 25.86 -19.80 -9.82
CA ASP A 612 25.94 -18.40 -10.27
C ASP A 612 24.84 -17.89 -11.23
N SER A 613 23.82 -18.71 -11.51
CA SER A 613 22.59 -18.25 -12.18
C SER A 613 21.54 -17.77 -11.18
N ASP A 614 20.62 -16.93 -11.64
CA ASP A 614 19.47 -16.48 -10.85
C ASP A 614 18.19 -16.75 -11.63
N CYS A 615 17.75 -18.01 -11.57
CA CYS A 615 16.61 -18.45 -12.36
C CYS A 615 15.31 -18.65 -11.58
N TRP A 616 14.24 -18.43 -12.31
CA TRP A 616 12.86 -18.41 -11.85
C TRP A 616 12.01 -19.27 -12.76
N ASP A 617 11.23 -20.16 -12.16
CA ASP A 617 10.20 -20.93 -12.84
C ASP A 617 8.91 -20.11 -12.86
N VAL A 618 8.41 -19.85 -14.06
CA VAL A 618 7.13 -19.18 -14.29
C VAL A 618 6.13 -20.19 -14.78
N LYS A 619 5.03 -20.33 -14.04
CA LYS A 619 3.93 -21.26 -14.32
C LYS A 619 2.68 -20.49 -14.69
N LEU A 620 2.17 -20.73 -15.89
CA LEU A 620 0.88 -20.24 -16.38
C LEU A 620 -0.12 -21.40 -16.31
N LYS A 621 -1.12 -21.29 -15.44
CA LYS A 621 -2.17 -22.30 -15.30
C LYS A 621 -3.40 -21.84 -16.06
N PHE A 622 -3.94 -22.69 -16.92
CA PHE A 622 -5.16 -22.44 -17.69
C PHE A 622 -6.27 -23.38 -17.22
N PHE A 623 -7.50 -22.88 -17.19
CA PHE A 623 -8.70 -23.63 -16.83
C PHE A 623 -9.79 -23.46 -17.90
N ASP A 624 -10.75 -24.37 -17.93
CA ASP A 624 -11.90 -24.31 -18.84
C ASP A 624 -13.10 -23.73 -18.06
N PRO A 625 -13.56 -22.51 -18.39
CA PRO A 625 -14.65 -21.85 -17.65
C PRO A 625 -16.02 -22.50 -17.89
N GLU A 626 -16.21 -23.23 -19.00
CA GLU A 626 -17.45 -23.95 -19.28
C GLU A 626 -17.49 -25.31 -18.59
N ASN A 627 -16.32 -25.90 -18.29
CA ASN A 627 -16.20 -27.19 -17.67
C ASN A 627 -15.11 -27.24 -16.58
N ASN A 628 -15.50 -26.83 -15.37
CA ASN A 628 -14.64 -26.87 -14.17
C ASN A 628 -14.14 -28.27 -13.78
N ARG A 629 -14.58 -29.36 -14.42
CA ARG A 629 -14.03 -30.72 -14.20
C ARG A 629 -12.92 -31.09 -15.18
N ARG A 630 -12.67 -30.27 -16.19
CA ARG A 630 -11.61 -30.50 -17.17
C ARG A 630 -10.27 -30.19 -16.52
N ALA A 631 -9.30 -31.08 -16.73
CA ALA A 631 -7.96 -30.91 -16.17
C ALA A 631 -7.34 -29.59 -16.63
N LYS A 632 -6.79 -28.83 -15.67
CA LYS A 632 -6.11 -27.57 -15.93
C LYS A 632 -4.84 -27.82 -16.73
N LYS A 633 -4.52 -26.92 -17.67
CA LYS A 633 -3.30 -27.01 -18.50
C LYS A 633 -2.26 -26.09 -17.89
N VAL A 634 -1.09 -26.62 -17.54
CA VAL A 634 0.01 -25.84 -16.97
C VAL A 634 1.10 -25.71 -18.02
N PHE A 635 1.59 -24.48 -18.21
CA PHE A 635 2.80 -24.19 -18.96
C PHE A 635 3.87 -23.68 -18.00
N GLN A 636 5.08 -24.20 -18.08
CA GLN A 636 6.21 -23.72 -17.30
C GLN A 636 7.40 -23.40 -18.19
N PHE A 637 7.99 -22.25 -17.98
CA PHE A 637 9.31 -21.90 -18.51
C PHE A 637 10.21 -21.39 -17.39
N THR A 638 11.51 -21.63 -17.55
CA THR A 638 12.52 -21.19 -16.60
C THR A 638 13.26 -20.00 -17.22
N ILE A 639 13.44 -18.92 -16.47
CA ILE A 639 14.11 -17.70 -16.91
C ILE A 639 15.32 -17.48 -16.03
N ASP A 640 16.49 -17.23 -16.61
CA ASP A 640 17.67 -16.74 -15.89
C ASP A 640 17.78 -15.22 -16.03
N VAL A 641 17.79 -14.52 -14.89
CA VAL A 641 17.88 -13.04 -14.80
C VAL A 641 19.20 -12.59 -14.17
N SER A 642 20.22 -13.45 -14.17
CA SER A 642 21.55 -13.13 -13.60
C SER A 642 22.29 -12.04 -14.38
N ASP A 643 21.99 -11.88 -15.66
CA ASP A 643 22.63 -10.90 -16.56
C ASP A 643 21.65 -9.80 -16.99
N LEU A 644 22.18 -8.73 -17.60
CA LEU A 644 21.45 -7.57 -18.08
C LEU A 644 20.31 -7.94 -19.05
N ILE A 645 20.56 -8.93 -19.91
CA ILE A 645 19.58 -9.46 -20.86
C ILE A 645 19.19 -10.84 -20.35
N PRO A 646 17.98 -10.99 -19.77
CA PRO A 646 17.52 -12.28 -19.32
C PRO A 646 17.39 -13.29 -20.46
N VAL A 647 17.45 -14.57 -20.12
CA VAL A 647 17.36 -15.66 -21.09
C VAL A 647 16.38 -16.72 -20.63
N THR A 648 15.66 -17.32 -21.57
CA THR A 648 14.88 -18.53 -21.33
C THR A 648 15.76 -19.76 -21.33
N MET A 649 15.55 -20.62 -20.34
CA MET A 649 16.31 -21.84 -20.10
C MET A 649 15.48 -23.05 -20.56
N GLY A 650 15.82 -23.58 -21.74
CA GLY A 650 15.15 -24.73 -22.34
C GLY A 650 13.80 -24.39 -22.99
N GLU A 651 13.08 -25.43 -23.40
CA GLU A 651 11.75 -25.30 -24.01
C GLU A 651 10.64 -25.15 -22.98
N VAL A 652 9.53 -24.52 -23.38
CA VAL A 652 8.32 -24.42 -22.56
C VAL A 652 7.77 -25.82 -22.30
N ARG A 653 7.70 -26.20 -21.03
CA ARG A 653 7.10 -27.48 -20.62
C ARG A 653 5.60 -27.31 -20.48
N SER A 654 4.82 -28.30 -20.91
CA SER A 654 3.38 -28.31 -20.66
C SER A 654 2.87 -29.67 -20.18
N TRP A 655 1.93 -29.67 -19.24
CA TRP A 655 1.26 -30.87 -18.75
C TRP A 655 -0.15 -30.54 -18.26
N SER A 656 -0.96 -31.57 -18.04
CA SER A 656 -2.29 -31.43 -17.44
C SER A 656 -2.21 -31.71 -15.94
N SER A 657 -2.81 -30.85 -15.13
CA SER A 657 -2.93 -31.03 -13.68
C SER A 657 -4.38 -31.38 -13.34
N PRO A 658 -4.63 -32.42 -12.52
CA PRO A 658 -5.88 -32.51 -11.78
C PRO A 658 -6.06 -31.29 -10.87
N ASP A 659 -7.30 -30.96 -10.52
CA ASP A 659 -7.64 -29.83 -9.64
C ASP A 659 -6.83 -29.82 -8.33
#